data_AF-A0A9Q2XP78-F1
#
_entry.id   AF-A0A9Q2XP78-F1
#
_cell.length_a   1.000
_cell.length_b   1.000
_cell.length_c   1.000
_cell.angle_alpha   90.00
_cell.angle_beta   90.00
_cell.angle_gamma   90.00
#
_symmetry.space_group_name_H-M   'P 1'
#
loop_
_entity.id
_entity.type
_entity.pdbx_description
1 polymer ?
#
loop_
_entity_poly.entity_id
_entity_poly.type
_entity_poly.pdbx_seq_one_letter_code
_entity_poly.pdbx_strand_id
1 'polypeptide(L)'
;MKPLRAWLLGSALTLLGTPALADLQLHLQADGLDPQQQRASQALLDEALQALPPRFKAALDRRVDVSWNTRMPTDAYGQASLVSTLELNRNLLPALVDGSAATTQTGRPHGTVRQELLATVLHELTHLYDRARLWPAAERRLITQCTRHNASQGRVGLTDQCRGQTERRFTLSDDPRLLDLAGWPQYVGRRGEREQHNRQIARSPDSYELSSPKEFIAVNMEYFLLDPSYACRRPALHKYLREHFGWAPPQAACAQGLPFLNAGNDFAKQPLGQIDPERVYAVDYLLAEANQNWVSRWGHSMLRLVICAPGRPRGPDCRLDLDQHLVLSYRAFVNDLQLSSWDGLTGAYPSRLFVLPLAQVIDEYTKTELRSLASIPLKLNRDELESLVRQAAEMHWNYDGNYYFLSNNCAVETLKLLRSGTGNTRLNGLDSIMPNGLLEVLQGRGLADMSVLDDPREALRLGYRFDSYRDRYQAMFLVLKQHLPVPQDSVEAWLEQTPAQRQPWFAKADLRTSAALLLLEQAGLRRQLLLAQDEVKQRYLSGRALNDSSVAKADSTLQQILANSGFLSKPAELLGNTGYGLPQASEREQLEQASSARQQQLQRLTGDLDTQVRALLGPARAAEIAAVEANLKQLGEHLRALHKAAGGLQLP
;
A
#
# COMPACT_ATOMS: atom_id res chain seq x y z
N MET A 1 64.93 -35.96 23.59
CA MET A 1 63.60 -36.19 22.96
C MET A 1 62.39 -35.97 23.89
N LYS A 2 62.55 -35.88 25.22
CA LYS A 2 61.42 -35.61 26.15
C LYS A 2 60.93 -34.15 26.30
N PRO A 3 61.75 -33.08 26.11
CA PRO A 3 61.26 -31.71 26.34
C PRO A 3 60.43 -31.14 25.17
N LEU A 4 60.67 -31.61 23.93
CA LEU A 4 59.92 -31.18 22.74
C LEU A 4 58.47 -31.71 22.71
N ARG A 5 58.21 -32.90 23.27
CA ARG A 5 56.85 -33.45 23.36
C ARG A 5 55.99 -32.72 24.40
N ALA A 6 56.60 -32.24 25.49
CA ALA A 6 55.88 -31.46 26.51
C ALA A 6 55.47 -30.07 25.98
N TRP A 7 56.33 -29.44 25.17
CA TRP A 7 56.01 -28.16 24.52
C TRP A 7 54.90 -28.29 23.48
N LEU A 8 54.91 -29.33 22.64
CA LEU A 8 53.86 -29.57 21.65
C LEU A 8 52.50 -29.91 22.27
N LEU A 9 52.48 -30.61 23.42
CA LEU A 9 51.25 -30.86 24.19
C LEU A 9 50.72 -29.59 24.87
N GLY A 10 51.60 -28.71 25.36
CA GLY A 10 51.22 -27.39 25.89
C GLY A 10 50.61 -26.49 24.82
N SER A 11 51.18 -26.46 23.62
CA SER A 11 50.65 -25.71 22.48
C SER A 11 49.31 -26.24 21.97
N ALA A 12 49.10 -27.57 22.02
CA ALA A 12 47.82 -28.19 21.66
C ALA A 12 46.71 -27.92 22.70
N LEU A 13 47.05 -27.81 23.99
CA LEU A 13 46.10 -27.46 25.05
C LEU A 13 45.71 -25.97 25.01
N THR A 14 46.59 -25.07 24.57
CA THR A 14 46.22 -23.65 24.33
C THR A 14 45.34 -23.46 23.09
N LEU A 15 45.37 -24.38 22.13
CA LEU A 15 44.47 -24.40 20.96
C LEU A 15 43.09 -25.02 21.24
N LEU A 16 42.94 -25.68 22.40
CA LEU A 16 41.68 -26.25 22.90
C LEU A 16 41.03 -25.40 24.00
N GLY A 17 41.57 -24.22 24.29
CA GLY A 17 40.87 -23.24 25.10
C GLY A 17 39.54 -22.93 24.43
N THR A 18 38.43 -23.18 25.14
CA THR A 18 37.11 -22.66 24.75
C THR A 18 37.29 -21.19 24.38
N PRO A 19 36.84 -20.72 23.19
CA PRO A 19 36.87 -19.29 22.93
C PRO A 19 36.18 -18.62 24.11
N ALA A 20 36.87 -17.69 24.77
CA ALA A 20 36.19 -16.83 25.72
C ALA A 20 35.07 -16.16 24.91
N LEU A 21 33.83 -16.60 25.13
CA LEU A 21 32.65 -15.98 24.54
C LEU A 21 32.52 -14.65 25.27
N ALA A 22 33.28 -13.67 24.81
CA ALA A 22 33.08 -12.30 25.22
C ALA A 22 31.76 -11.86 24.58
N ASP A 23 30.85 -11.41 25.45
CA ASP A 23 29.48 -11.04 25.14
C ASP A 23 29.29 -9.56 25.54
N LEU A 24 28.21 -8.92 25.09
CA LEU A 24 27.90 -7.55 25.55
C LEU A 24 27.82 -7.52 27.09
N GLN A 25 28.58 -6.61 27.72
CA GLN A 25 28.57 -6.38 29.16
C GLN A 25 28.13 -4.95 29.46
N LEU A 26 27.13 -4.79 30.33
CA LEU A 26 26.73 -3.48 30.85
C LEU A 26 27.35 -3.30 32.24
N HIS A 27 28.24 -2.32 32.38
CA HIS A 27 28.94 -2.06 33.63
C HIS A 27 28.44 -0.77 34.28
N LEU A 28 27.71 -0.89 35.39
CA LEU A 28 27.25 0.26 36.15
C LEU A 28 28.43 0.96 36.86
N GLN A 29 28.63 2.24 36.55
CA GLN A 29 29.50 3.13 37.32
C GLN A 29 28.83 3.46 38.66
N ALA A 30 29.29 2.78 39.71
CA ALA A 30 28.69 2.86 41.05
C ALA A 30 29.05 4.13 41.84
N ASP A 31 29.98 4.94 41.34
CA ASP A 31 30.45 6.14 42.04
C ASP A 31 29.30 7.12 42.32
N GLY A 32 29.11 7.45 43.60
CA GLY A 32 28.03 8.33 44.03
C GLY A 32 26.63 7.68 44.02
N LEU A 33 26.53 6.35 43.96
CA LEU A 33 25.29 5.61 44.16
C LEU A 33 25.29 4.87 45.50
N ASP A 34 24.19 4.94 46.23
CA ASP A 34 23.97 4.11 47.43
C ASP A 34 23.62 2.64 47.06
N PRO A 35 23.64 1.69 48.02
CA PRO A 35 23.35 0.28 47.72
C PRO A 35 21.94 -0.03 47.20
N GLN A 36 20.94 0.83 47.43
CA GLN A 36 19.61 0.65 46.85
C GLN A 36 19.59 1.14 45.40
N GLN A 37 20.20 2.30 45.14
CA GLN A 37 20.40 2.85 43.80
C GLN A 37 21.18 1.90 42.89
N GLN A 38 22.25 1.29 43.40
CA GLN A 38 23.04 0.31 42.66
C GLN A 38 22.20 -0.92 42.27
N ARG A 39 21.42 -1.47 43.22
CA ARG A 39 20.56 -2.63 42.96
C ARG A 39 19.45 -2.33 41.95
N ALA A 40 18.77 -1.20 42.10
CA ALA A 40 17.69 -0.80 41.20
C ALA A 40 18.22 -0.54 39.77
N SER A 41 19.38 0.10 39.66
CA SER A 41 20.07 0.32 38.37
C SER A 41 20.50 -1.01 37.75
N GLN A 42 21.12 -1.91 38.52
CA GLN A 42 21.57 -3.20 38.01
C GLN A 42 20.39 -4.05 37.51
N ALA A 43 19.27 -4.06 38.23
CA ALA A 43 18.07 -4.80 37.82
C ALA A 43 17.51 -4.30 36.47
N LEU A 44 17.56 -2.99 36.21
CA LEU A 44 17.19 -2.41 34.91
C LEU A 44 18.13 -2.89 33.80
N LEU A 45 19.44 -2.92 34.04
CA LEU A 45 20.43 -3.35 33.06
C LEU A 45 20.36 -4.85 32.77
N ASP A 46 20.13 -5.66 33.80
CA ASP A 46 19.98 -7.11 33.67
C ASP A 46 18.74 -7.45 32.84
N GLU A 47 17.62 -6.75 33.06
CA GLU A 47 16.41 -6.92 32.25
C GLU A 47 16.64 -6.51 30.79
N ALA A 48 17.33 -5.40 30.53
CA ALA A 48 17.69 -4.99 29.17
C ALA A 48 18.56 -6.06 28.48
N LEU A 49 19.58 -6.59 29.16
CA LEU A 49 20.41 -7.69 28.63
C LEU A 49 19.61 -8.98 28.39
N GLN A 50 18.61 -9.25 29.20
CA GLN A 50 17.73 -10.41 29.04
C GLN A 50 16.82 -10.27 27.82
N ALA A 51 16.32 -9.06 27.55
CA ALA A 51 15.47 -8.78 26.40
C ALA A 51 16.22 -8.87 25.06
N LEU A 52 17.51 -8.53 25.03
CA LEU A 52 18.28 -8.47 23.77
C LEU A 52 18.47 -9.84 23.08
N PRO A 53 18.45 -9.86 21.72
CA PRO A 53 18.69 -11.09 20.97
C PRO A 53 20.05 -11.71 21.31
N PRO A 54 20.19 -13.05 21.39
CA PRO A 54 21.47 -13.70 21.65
C PRO A 54 22.58 -13.28 20.67
N ARG A 55 22.23 -13.21 19.37
CA ARG A 55 23.16 -12.74 18.33
C ARG A 55 23.54 -11.28 18.47
N PHE A 56 22.66 -10.43 19.00
CA PHE A 56 22.96 -9.02 19.23
C PHE A 56 24.10 -8.89 20.23
N LYS A 57 23.96 -9.56 21.38
CA LYS A 57 24.94 -9.51 22.46
C LYS A 57 26.29 -10.07 21.99
N ALA A 58 26.27 -11.26 21.38
CA ALA A 58 27.49 -11.97 20.97
C ALA A 58 28.24 -11.25 19.84
N ALA A 59 27.54 -10.53 18.97
CA ALA A 59 28.17 -9.78 17.88
C ALA A 59 28.69 -8.41 18.34
N LEU A 60 28.05 -7.78 19.32
CA LEU A 60 28.47 -6.47 19.82
C LEU A 60 29.72 -6.55 20.68
N ASP A 61 29.88 -7.66 21.42
CA ASP A 61 31.08 -8.09 22.16
C ASP A 61 31.91 -6.91 22.70
N ARG A 62 31.36 -6.21 23.69
CA ARG A 62 31.93 -4.99 24.24
C ARG A 62 31.41 -4.73 25.64
N ARG A 63 32.26 -4.10 26.46
CA ARG A 63 31.85 -3.46 27.70
C ARG A 63 31.29 -2.06 27.43
N VAL A 64 30.08 -1.79 27.90
CA VAL A 64 29.42 -0.48 27.88
C VAL A 64 29.34 0.03 29.32
N ASP A 65 30.01 1.13 29.62
CA ASP A 65 29.93 1.76 30.94
C ASP A 65 28.65 2.59 31.04
N VAL A 66 27.83 2.28 32.03
CA VAL A 66 26.54 2.92 32.28
C VAL A 66 26.63 3.84 33.50
N SER A 67 26.21 5.09 33.37
CA SER A 67 26.27 6.07 34.46
C SER A 67 25.00 6.91 34.57
N TRP A 68 24.82 7.59 35.71
CA TRP A 68 23.70 8.51 35.94
C TRP A 68 24.18 9.96 35.89
N ASN A 69 23.65 10.73 34.93
CA ASN A 69 24.05 12.11 34.68
C ASN A 69 23.07 13.11 35.31
N THR A 70 23.59 14.10 36.04
CA THR A 70 22.82 15.17 36.71
C THR A 70 22.49 16.36 35.81
N ARG A 71 23.16 16.47 34.65
CA ARG A 71 23.07 17.64 33.76
C ARG A 71 22.17 17.40 32.53
N MET A 72 21.49 16.25 32.48
CA MET A 72 20.55 15.98 31.40
C MET A 72 19.31 16.87 31.52
N PRO A 73 18.76 17.34 30.38
CA PRO A 73 17.44 17.99 30.34
C PRO A 73 16.37 17.12 31.02
N THR A 74 15.35 17.75 31.60
CA THR A 74 14.29 17.06 32.37
C THR A 74 13.44 16.11 31.54
N ASP A 75 13.38 16.31 30.22
CA ASP A 75 12.66 15.52 29.22
C ASP A 75 13.51 14.39 28.61
N ALA A 76 14.83 14.40 28.79
CA ALA A 76 15.73 13.35 28.32
C ALA A 76 15.80 12.18 29.31
N TYR A 77 15.79 10.94 28.81
CA TYR A 77 15.89 9.75 29.66
C TYR A 77 17.29 9.14 29.66
N GLY A 78 18.01 9.25 28.53
CA GLY A 78 19.38 8.77 28.41
C GLY A 78 19.98 9.15 27.05
N GLN A 79 21.27 8.82 26.90
CA GLN A 79 22.02 8.96 25.64
C GLN A 79 23.23 8.01 25.66
N ALA A 80 23.60 7.45 24.51
CA ALA A 80 24.87 6.74 24.34
C ALA A 80 25.92 7.57 23.61
N SER A 81 27.19 7.35 23.96
CA SER A 81 28.30 7.82 23.14
C SER A 81 28.39 7.05 21.82
N LEU A 82 29.36 7.43 21.00
CA LEU A 82 29.58 6.76 19.73
C LEU A 82 30.09 5.32 19.89
N VAL A 83 30.67 4.97 21.06
CA VAL A 83 31.44 3.74 21.21
C VAL A 83 31.02 2.90 22.42
N SER A 84 31.06 3.39 23.64
CA SER A 84 31.04 2.45 24.79
C SER A 84 30.49 3.00 26.09
N THR A 85 29.72 4.10 26.05
CA THR A 85 29.10 4.64 27.26
C THR A 85 27.62 4.89 27.03
N LEU A 86 26.84 4.73 28.09
CA LEU A 86 25.41 5.02 28.15
C LEU A 86 25.16 5.82 29.42
N GLU A 87 24.63 7.04 29.27
CA GLU A 87 24.26 7.87 30.41
C GLU A 87 22.74 7.85 30.55
N LEU A 88 22.24 7.72 31.78
CA LEU A 88 20.82 7.81 32.13
C LEU A 88 20.57 9.08 32.95
N ASN A 89 19.36 9.64 32.84
CA ASN A 89 19.02 10.86 33.57
C ASN A 89 18.83 10.57 35.06
N ARG A 90 19.71 11.14 35.91
CA ARG A 90 19.70 10.91 37.36
C ARG A 90 18.38 11.31 38.03
N ASN A 91 17.60 12.21 37.43
CA ASN A 91 16.30 12.62 37.97
C ASN A 91 15.26 11.49 38.00
N LEU A 92 15.46 10.43 37.22
CA LEU A 92 14.56 9.27 37.15
C LEU A 92 14.93 8.16 38.17
N LEU A 93 16.14 8.22 38.73
CA LEU A 93 16.66 7.21 39.65
C LEU A 93 15.85 7.10 40.97
N PRO A 94 15.39 8.19 41.62
CA PRO A 94 14.60 8.08 42.85
C PRO A 94 13.34 7.23 42.67
N ALA A 95 12.59 7.47 41.60
CA ALA A 95 11.37 6.72 41.28
C ALA A 95 11.66 5.24 40.95
N LEU A 96 12.83 4.96 40.38
CA LEU A 96 13.28 3.59 40.12
C LEU A 96 13.59 2.84 41.42
N VAL A 97 14.15 3.53 42.42
CA VAL A 97 14.55 2.96 43.71
C VAL A 97 13.35 2.71 44.63
N ASP A 98 12.44 3.68 44.72
CA ASP A 98 11.25 3.55 45.58
C ASP A 98 10.12 2.69 44.96
N GLY A 99 10.29 2.29 43.69
CA GLY A 99 9.37 1.44 42.94
C GLY A 99 8.21 2.19 42.27
N SER A 100 8.03 3.49 42.54
CA SER A 100 6.97 4.29 41.93
C SER A 100 7.09 4.35 40.40
N ALA A 101 8.28 4.18 39.84
CA ALA A 101 8.51 4.16 38.39
C ALA A 101 7.66 3.11 37.65
N ALA A 102 7.30 2.01 38.31
CA ALA A 102 6.49 0.95 37.72
C ALA A 102 5.02 1.36 37.50
N THR A 103 4.53 2.36 38.22
CA THR A 103 3.13 2.80 38.17
C THR A 103 2.97 4.24 37.68
N THR A 104 3.99 5.08 37.84
CA THR A 104 3.98 6.48 37.42
C THR A 104 3.90 6.58 35.90
N GLN A 105 2.78 7.10 35.41
CA GLN A 105 2.53 7.33 34.00
C GLN A 105 3.33 8.52 33.49
N THR A 106 3.89 8.40 32.28
CA THR A 106 4.72 9.44 31.65
C THR A 106 3.98 10.20 30.56
N GLY A 107 2.85 9.67 30.08
CA GLY A 107 2.19 10.16 28.86
C GLY A 107 3.04 9.93 27.59
N ARG A 108 4.15 9.20 27.70
CA ARG A 108 5.02 8.79 26.60
C ARG A 108 4.64 7.39 26.10
N PRO A 109 5.17 6.94 24.96
CA PRO A 109 4.66 5.76 24.26
C PRO A 109 4.71 4.42 25.04
N HIS A 110 5.66 4.23 25.95
CA HIS A 110 5.80 3.01 26.78
C HIS A 110 5.06 3.10 28.12
N GLY A 111 4.35 4.20 28.39
CA GLY A 111 3.37 4.32 29.45
C GLY A 111 3.95 4.70 30.82
N THR A 112 4.87 3.90 31.38
CA THR A 112 5.42 4.13 32.73
C THR A 112 6.89 4.54 32.72
N VAL A 113 7.34 5.26 33.75
CA VAL A 113 8.76 5.67 33.89
C VAL A 113 9.68 4.46 33.79
N ARG A 114 9.28 3.31 34.36
CA ARG A 114 10.07 2.08 34.34
C ARG A 114 10.22 1.50 32.94
N GLN A 115 9.14 1.49 32.15
CA GLN A 115 9.17 0.97 30.78
C GLN A 115 9.91 1.92 29.85
N GLU A 116 9.75 3.24 30.02
CA GLU A 116 10.52 4.25 29.28
C GLU A 116 12.02 4.15 29.57
N LEU A 117 12.43 3.92 30.83
CA LEU A 117 13.84 3.67 31.17
C LEU A 117 14.39 2.41 30.49
N LEU A 118 13.61 1.31 30.48
CA LEU A 118 14.01 0.06 29.83
C LEU A 118 14.15 0.25 28.32
N ALA A 119 13.14 0.87 27.69
CA ALA A 119 13.14 1.22 26.28
C ALA A 119 14.34 2.11 25.93
N THR A 120 14.65 3.11 26.76
CA THR A 120 15.82 3.98 26.58
C THR A 120 17.13 3.17 26.56
N VAL A 121 17.32 2.23 27.50
CA VAL A 121 18.54 1.39 27.49
C VAL A 121 18.62 0.57 26.20
N LEU A 122 17.50 -0.04 25.76
CA LEU A 122 17.45 -0.82 24.52
C LEU A 122 17.68 0.04 23.26
N HIS A 123 17.14 1.24 23.23
CA HIS A 123 17.31 2.24 22.18
C HIS A 123 18.79 2.59 22.00
N GLU A 124 19.43 2.98 23.08
CA GLU A 124 20.84 3.41 23.06
C GLU A 124 21.79 2.26 22.73
N LEU A 125 21.50 1.04 23.22
CA LEU A 125 22.25 -0.15 22.83
C LEU A 125 22.08 -0.46 21.33
N THR A 126 20.88 -0.24 20.78
CA THR A 126 20.63 -0.40 19.35
C THR A 126 21.47 0.57 18.52
N HIS A 127 21.63 1.82 18.94
CA HIS A 127 22.57 2.74 18.30
C HIS A 127 24.01 2.24 18.32
N LEU A 128 24.48 1.70 19.45
CA LEU A 128 25.83 1.14 19.54
C LEU A 128 26.03 -0.06 18.61
N TYR A 129 25.02 -0.92 18.49
CA TYR A 129 25.02 -2.07 17.57
C TYR A 129 25.01 -1.63 16.10
N ASP A 130 24.17 -0.66 15.77
CA ASP A 130 24.03 -0.13 14.43
C ASP A 130 25.33 0.54 13.95
N ARG A 131 26.04 1.24 14.84
CA ARG A 131 27.35 1.86 14.55
C ARG A 131 28.50 0.87 14.43
N ALA A 132 28.37 -0.36 14.95
CA ALA A 132 29.45 -1.32 15.04
C ALA A 132 29.76 -2.08 13.73
N ARG A 133 29.00 -1.88 12.65
CA ARG A 133 29.22 -2.50 11.31
C ARG A 133 29.29 -4.03 11.36
N LEU A 134 28.33 -4.62 12.07
CA LEU A 134 28.26 -6.05 12.38
C LEU A 134 27.60 -6.86 11.25
N TRP A 135 27.94 -6.54 10.00
CA TRP A 135 27.34 -7.18 8.82
C TRP A 135 27.66 -8.70 8.79
N PRO A 136 26.66 -9.55 8.47
CA PRO A 136 26.88 -10.93 8.06
C PRO A 136 27.99 -11.07 7.00
N ALA A 137 28.73 -12.18 7.02
CA ALA A 137 29.90 -12.36 6.15
C ALA A 137 29.59 -12.29 4.64
N ALA A 138 28.39 -12.70 4.21
CA ALA A 138 27.96 -12.57 2.82
C ALA A 138 27.73 -11.10 2.43
N GLU A 139 27.06 -10.35 3.29
CA GLU A 139 26.77 -8.93 3.08
C GLU A 139 28.04 -8.08 3.12
N ARG A 140 28.95 -8.33 4.07
CA ARG A 140 30.27 -7.67 4.12
C ARG A 140 31.06 -7.86 2.83
N ARG A 141 31.00 -9.06 2.25
CA ARG A 141 31.64 -9.36 0.95
C ARG A 141 30.98 -8.55 -0.16
N LEU A 142 29.65 -8.51 -0.22
CA LEU A 142 28.91 -7.72 -1.21
C LEU A 142 29.25 -6.23 -1.10
N ILE A 143 29.18 -5.64 0.11
CA ILE A 143 29.52 -4.24 0.37
C ILE A 143 30.94 -3.93 -0.12
N THR A 144 31.93 -4.75 0.29
CA THR A 144 33.32 -4.55 -0.10
C THR A 144 33.52 -4.64 -1.62
N GLN A 145 32.88 -5.61 -2.28
CA GLN A 145 32.92 -5.74 -3.73
C GLN A 145 32.30 -4.51 -4.40
N CYS A 146 31.10 -4.12 -4.02
CA CYS A 146 30.39 -2.97 -4.59
C CYS A 146 31.16 -1.66 -4.39
N THR A 147 31.76 -1.42 -3.22
CA THR A 147 32.60 -0.24 -2.97
C THR A 147 33.82 -0.22 -3.88
N ARG A 148 34.50 -1.36 -4.07
CA ARG A 148 35.63 -1.46 -5.01
C ARG A 148 35.21 -1.23 -6.46
N HIS A 149 34.11 -1.85 -6.89
CA HIS A 149 33.55 -1.64 -8.23
C HIS A 149 33.21 -0.16 -8.45
N ASN A 150 32.56 0.50 -7.50
CA ASN A 150 32.23 1.92 -7.59
C ASN A 150 33.48 2.80 -7.71
N ALA A 151 34.53 2.51 -6.94
CA ALA A 151 35.80 3.23 -7.03
C ALA A 151 36.48 3.08 -8.40
N SER A 152 36.33 1.92 -9.04
CA SER A 152 36.95 1.62 -10.35
C SER A 152 36.13 2.06 -11.57
N GLN A 153 34.80 1.90 -11.53
CA GLN A 153 33.90 2.05 -12.69
C GLN A 153 32.89 3.20 -12.52
N GLY A 154 32.88 3.86 -11.36
CA GLY A 154 31.88 4.85 -10.99
C GLY A 154 30.48 4.25 -10.79
N ARG A 155 29.54 5.11 -10.39
CA ARG A 155 28.14 4.71 -10.14
C ARG A 155 27.45 4.13 -11.39
N VAL A 156 27.90 4.54 -12.58
CA VAL A 156 27.31 4.12 -13.86
C VAL A 156 27.63 2.66 -14.22
N GLY A 157 28.76 2.12 -13.75
CA GLY A 157 29.15 0.72 -13.98
C GLY A 157 28.57 -0.28 -12.97
N LEU A 158 27.89 0.19 -11.92
CA LEU A 158 27.40 -0.68 -10.86
C LEU A 158 26.26 -1.60 -11.31
N THR A 159 26.39 -2.88 -10.96
CA THR A 159 25.33 -3.89 -11.08
C THR A 159 24.16 -3.59 -10.16
N ASP A 160 22.96 -4.09 -10.49
CA ASP A 160 21.74 -3.86 -9.69
C ASP A 160 21.85 -4.29 -8.23
N GLN A 161 22.57 -5.38 -7.93
CA GLN A 161 22.80 -5.85 -6.56
C GLN A 161 23.65 -4.89 -5.71
N CYS A 162 24.37 -3.95 -6.33
CA CYS A 162 25.16 -2.94 -5.64
C CYS A 162 24.37 -1.66 -5.31
N ARG A 163 23.10 -1.56 -5.71
CA ARG A 163 22.25 -0.40 -5.39
C ARG A 163 22.08 -0.31 -3.87
N GLY A 164 22.48 0.84 -3.31
CA GLY A 164 22.45 1.10 -1.86
C GLY A 164 23.57 0.42 -1.05
N GLN A 165 24.48 -0.36 -1.68
CA GLN A 165 25.52 -1.08 -0.94
C GLN A 165 26.82 -0.28 -0.78
N THR A 166 27.06 0.69 -1.66
CA THR A 166 28.35 1.40 -1.75
C THR A 166 28.58 2.40 -0.64
N GLU A 167 27.52 2.87 0.01
CA GLU A 167 27.53 3.91 1.03
C GLU A 167 27.25 3.39 2.45
N ARG A 168 27.22 2.06 2.63
CA ARG A 168 26.98 1.40 3.92
C ARG A 168 28.02 1.78 4.96
N ARG A 169 27.56 2.35 6.06
CA ARG A 169 28.28 2.83 7.25
C ARG A 169 27.77 2.18 8.54
N PHE A 170 26.53 1.70 8.54
CA PHE A 170 25.83 1.14 9.68
C PHE A 170 25.43 -0.32 9.43
N THR A 171 25.14 -1.05 10.50
CA THR A 171 24.72 -2.45 10.43
C THR A 171 23.32 -2.55 9.81
N LEU A 172 22.38 -1.71 10.26
CA LEU A 172 20.96 -1.80 9.94
C LEU A 172 20.40 -0.51 9.32
N SER A 173 20.69 0.66 9.89
CA SER A 173 19.97 1.90 9.54
C SER A 173 20.15 2.38 8.10
N ASP A 174 21.18 1.91 7.39
CA ASP A 174 21.38 2.15 5.97
C ASP A 174 21.26 0.88 5.11
N ASP A 175 20.73 -0.20 5.68
CA ASP A 175 20.41 -1.40 4.93
C ASP A 175 19.34 -1.10 3.87
N PRO A 176 19.60 -1.43 2.58
CA PRO A 176 18.66 -1.14 1.50
C PRO A 176 17.28 -1.77 1.69
N ARG A 177 17.22 -2.98 2.26
CA ARG A 177 15.98 -3.70 2.54
C ARG A 177 15.25 -3.05 3.70
N LEU A 178 15.95 -2.68 4.77
CA LEU A 178 15.34 -1.96 5.90
C LEU A 178 14.77 -0.62 5.43
N LEU A 179 15.54 0.17 4.69
CA LEU A 179 15.11 1.49 4.20
C LEU A 179 13.84 1.40 3.33
N ASP A 180 13.72 0.35 2.50
CA ASP A 180 12.51 0.11 1.70
C ASP A 180 11.28 -0.18 2.59
N LEU A 181 11.45 -0.91 3.70
CA LEU A 181 10.38 -1.18 4.67
C LEU A 181 10.05 0.04 5.52
N ALA A 182 11.09 0.77 5.94
CA ALA A 182 11.03 1.83 6.92
C ALA A 182 10.46 3.14 6.38
N GLY A 183 10.25 3.27 5.07
CA GLY A 183 9.66 4.47 4.46
C GLY A 183 10.66 5.42 3.82
N TRP A 184 11.90 4.97 3.59
CA TRP A 184 12.89 5.63 2.74
C TRP A 184 13.21 4.76 1.51
N PRO A 185 12.21 4.46 0.65
CA PRO A 185 12.42 3.61 -0.50
C PRO A 185 13.38 4.25 -1.51
N GLN A 186 13.90 3.43 -2.40
CA GLN A 186 14.63 3.95 -3.55
C GLN A 186 13.72 4.74 -4.49
N TYR A 187 14.15 5.92 -4.94
CA TYR A 187 13.54 6.61 -6.07
C TYR A 187 13.60 5.73 -7.33
N VAL A 188 12.54 5.80 -8.14
CA VAL A 188 12.50 5.21 -9.49
C VAL A 188 13.08 6.23 -10.48
N GLY A 189 13.99 5.80 -11.34
CA GLY A 189 14.63 6.69 -12.34
C GLY A 189 15.83 7.48 -11.81
N ARG A 190 16.13 7.41 -10.51
CA ARG A 190 17.29 8.08 -9.88
C ARG A 190 18.37 7.12 -9.38
N ARG A 191 18.39 5.90 -9.93
CA ARG A 191 19.50 4.96 -9.84
C ARG A 191 20.07 4.77 -8.43
N GLY A 192 19.27 4.26 -7.51
CA GLY A 192 19.72 3.94 -6.15
C GLY A 192 19.60 5.09 -5.15
N GLU A 193 19.35 6.32 -5.58
CA GLU A 193 19.04 7.44 -4.67
C GLU A 193 17.79 7.12 -3.84
N ARG A 194 17.81 7.54 -2.57
CA ARG A 194 16.78 7.25 -1.57
C ARG A 194 15.94 8.48 -1.29
N GLU A 195 14.65 8.26 -1.05
CA GLU A 195 13.77 9.34 -0.56
C GLU A 195 14.31 9.92 0.73
N GLN A 196 14.21 11.24 0.89
CA GLN A 196 14.71 11.95 2.07
C GLN A 196 13.65 12.10 3.16
N HIS A 197 12.37 12.04 2.78
CA HIS A 197 11.25 12.24 3.69
C HIS A 197 10.46 10.94 3.83
N ASN A 198 10.17 10.55 5.08
CA ASN A 198 9.35 9.40 5.35
C ASN A 198 7.87 9.75 5.14
N ARG A 199 7.16 8.95 4.34
CA ARG A 199 5.73 9.10 4.04
C ARG A 199 4.84 8.09 4.77
N GLN A 200 5.42 7.24 5.60
CA GLN A 200 4.73 6.25 6.42
C GLN A 200 4.40 6.82 7.81
N ILE A 201 3.57 7.85 7.86
CA ILE A 201 3.42 8.73 9.04
C ILE A 201 2.17 8.44 9.89
N ALA A 202 1.16 7.77 9.35
CA ALA A 202 -0.19 7.79 9.95
C ALA A 202 -0.37 6.81 11.13
N ARG A 203 0.47 5.78 11.22
CA ARG A 203 0.38 4.67 12.19
C ARG A 203 1.74 4.41 12.84
N SER A 204 2.37 5.48 13.28
CA SER A 204 3.65 5.47 14.00
C SER A 204 3.44 5.19 15.49
N PRO A 205 4.21 4.29 16.13
CA PRO A 205 4.18 4.11 17.59
C PRO A 205 4.78 5.30 18.34
N ASP A 206 5.79 5.94 17.76
CA ASP A 206 6.43 7.14 18.24
C ASP A 206 6.93 7.95 17.04
N SER A 207 6.46 9.20 16.91
CA SER A 207 6.85 10.12 15.85
C SER A 207 8.36 10.33 15.72
N TYR A 208 9.12 10.08 16.78
CA TYR A 208 10.58 10.17 16.77
C TYR A 208 11.23 9.20 15.78
N GLU A 209 10.59 8.05 15.50
CA GLU A 209 11.07 7.07 14.52
C GLU A 209 11.23 7.67 13.11
N LEU A 210 10.45 8.72 12.80
CA LEU A 210 10.39 9.33 11.47
C LEU A 210 11.54 10.34 11.23
N SER A 211 12.28 10.70 12.28
CA SER A 211 13.32 11.74 12.23
C SER A 211 14.54 11.30 11.41
N SER A 212 14.95 10.04 11.52
CA SER A 212 16.03 9.46 10.71
C SER A 212 15.95 7.93 10.70
N PRO A 213 16.59 7.26 9.73
CA PRO A 213 16.67 5.79 9.72
C PRO A 213 17.33 5.17 10.96
N LYS A 214 18.18 5.92 11.68
CA LYS A 214 18.82 5.46 12.92
C LYS A 214 17.84 5.45 14.08
N GLU A 215 17.06 6.52 14.20
CA GLU A 215 16.00 6.59 15.21
C GLU A 215 14.90 5.59 14.88
N PHE A 216 14.60 5.40 13.59
CA PHE A 216 13.64 4.41 13.14
C PHE A 216 13.95 3.01 13.66
N ILE A 217 15.18 2.53 13.44
CA ILE A 217 15.56 1.19 13.89
C ILE A 217 15.64 1.09 15.41
N ALA A 218 16.08 2.14 16.11
CA ALA A 218 16.17 2.15 17.56
C ALA A 218 14.78 2.09 18.21
N VAL A 219 13.85 2.96 17.80
CA VAL A 219 12.45 2.92 18.22
C VAL A 219 11.83 1.56 17.91
N ASN A 220 11.97 1.06 16.68
CA ASN A 220 11.38 -0.22 16.31
C ASN A 220 11.99 -1.43 17.04
N MET A 221 13.25 -1.34 17.48
CA MET A 221 13.84 -2.37 18.34
C MET A 221 13.23 -2.36 19.74
N GLU A 222 12.89 -1.20 20.30
CA GLU A 222 12.13 -1.15 21.58
C GLU A 222 10.84 -1.94 21.46
N TYR A 223 10.02 -1.65 20.45
CA TYR A 223 8.75 -2.33 20.24
C TYR A 223 8.91 -3.80 19.86
N PHE A 224 9.89 -4.14 19.02
CA PHE A 224 10.18 -5.54 18.70
C PHE A 224 10.48 -6.38 19.94
N LEU A 225 11.19 -5.79 20.93
CA LEU A 225 11.60 -6.47 22.15
C LEU A 225 10.56 -6.42 23.27
N LEU A 226 9.79 -5.35 23.37
CA LEU A 226 8.91 -5.07 24.51
C LEU A 226 7.40 -5.20 24.20
N ASP A 227 6.97 -5.10 22.94
CA ASP A 227 5.56 -5.26 22.55
C ASP A 227 5.30 -6.68 22.03
N PRO A 228 4.57 -7.55 22.79
CA PRO A 228 4.22 -8.89 22.33
C PRO A 228 3.37 -8.92 21.06
N SER A 229 2.75 -7.80 20.68
CA SER A 229 1.92 -7.67 19.47
C SER A 229 2.69 -7.12 18.26
N TYR A 230 4.01 -6.87 18.37
CA TYR A 230 4.80 -6.24 17.31
C TYR A 230 4.71 -7.00 15.97
N ALA A 231 4.77 -8.34 16.01
CA ALA A 231 4.62 -9.18 14.81
C ALA A 231 3.28 -8.98 14.08
N CYS A 232 2.23 -8.61 14.81
CA CYS A 232 0.89 -8.39 14.27
C CYS A 232 0.70 -6.95 13.79
N ARG A 233 1.44 -6.00 14.36
CA ARG A 233 1.37 -4.57 14.03
C ARG A 233 2.27 -4.21 12.85
N ARG A 234 3.49 -4.74 12.81
CA ARG A 234 4.50 -4.51 11.75
C ARG A 234 5.11 -5.82 11.25
N PRO A 235 4.33 -6.68 10.59
CA PRO A 235 4.78 -8.01 10.21
C PRO A 235 6.01 -8.01 9.28
N ALA A 236 6.14 -7.03 8.37
CA ALA A 236 7.29 -6.97 7.47
C ALA A 236 8.60 -6.65 8.22
N LEU A 237 8.58 -5.68 9.13
CA LEU A 237 9.72 -5.34 9.98
C LEU A 237 10.06 -6.44 10.98
N HIS A 238 9.06 -7.05 11.62
CA HIS A 238 9.27 -8.20 12.50
C HIS A 238 9.97 -9.34 11.75
N LYS A 239 9.53 -9.67 10.53
CA LYS A 239 10.19 -10.69 9.70
C LYS A 239 11.66 -10.34 9.43
N TYR A 240 11.94 -9.09 9.04
CA TYR A 240 13.30 -8.60 8.80
C TYR A 240 14.20 -8.74 10.04
N LEU A 241 13.73 -8.27 11.20
CA LEU A 241 14.51 -8.33 12.45
C LEU A 241 14.73 -9.77 12.91
N ARG A 242 13.70 -10.62 12.83
CA ARG A 242 13.80 -12.04 13.15
C ARG A 242 14.84 -12.75 12.28
N GLU A 243 14.86 -12.47 10.99
CA GLU A 243 15.83 -13.05 10.04
C GLU A 243 17.25 -12.55 10.31
N HIS A 244 17.41 -11.24 10.56
CA HIS A 244 18.71 -10.65 10.90
C HIS A 244 19.30 -11.26 12.18
N PHE A 245 18.52 -11.35 13.26
CA PHE A 245 18.99 -11.87 14.53
C PHE A 245 18.95 -13.40 14.63
N GLY A 246 18.22 -14.09 13.74
CA GLY A 246 17.93 -15.52 13.87
C GLY A 246 17.12 -15.84 15.13
N TRP A 247 16.38 -14.85 15.65
CA TRP A 247 15.70 -14.90 16.94
C TRP A 247 14.60 -13.83 17.00
N ALA A 248 13.52 -14.10 17.73
CA ALA A 248 12.50 -13.13 18.09
C ALA A 248 11.96 -13.44 19.50
N PRO A 249 11.48 -12.43 20.25
CA PRO A 249 10.86 -12.66 21.55
C PRO A 249 9.49 -13.34 21.38
N PRO A 250 8.92 -13.92 22.46
CA PRO A 250 7.58 -14.49 22.44
C PRO A 250 6.55 -13.48 21.90
N GLN A 251 5.67 -13.94 21.00
CA GLN A 251 4.66 -13.11 20.35
C GLN A 251 3.26 -13.54 20.77
N ALA A 252 2.36 -12.58 20.85
CA ALA A 252 0.93 -12.81 20.95
C ALA A 252 0.39 -13.42 19.64
N ALA A 253 -0.72 -14.15 19.74
CA ALA A 253 -1.40 -14.65 18.55
C ALA A 253 -2.04 -13.48 17.78
N CYS A 254 -1.73 -13.36 16.50
CA CYS A 254 -2.33 -12.34 15.65
C CYS A 254 -3.79 -12.67 15.33
N ALA A 255 -4.64 -11.64 15.32
CA ALA A 255 -5.97 -11.76 14.76
C ALA A 255 -5.88 -12.24 13.31
N GLN A 256 -6.79 -13.13 12.91
CA GLN A 256 -6.85 -13.64 11.55
C GLN A 256 -7.17 -12.51 10.56
N GLY A 257 -6.63 -12.61 9.35
CA GLY A 257 -6.84 -11.64 8.28
C GLY A 257 -6.15 -10.28 8.49
N LEU A 258 -5.84 -9.64 7.36
CA LEU A 258 -5.32 -8.29 7.28
C LEU A 258 -6.48 -7.31 7.03
N PRO A 259 -6.75 -6.36 7.93
CA PRO A 259 -7.86 -5.44 7.76
C PRO A 259 -7.58 -4.44 6.63
N PHE A 260 -8.61 -4.03 5.92
CA PHE A 260 -8.56 -2.91 4.97
C PHE A 260 -9.90 -2.18 4.94
N LEU A 261 -9.89 -0.90 4.59
CA LEU A 261 -11.12 -0.19 4.23
C LEU A 261 -11.37 -0.31 2.74
N ASN A 262 -12.52 -0.88 2.40
CA ASN A 262 -13.02 -0.98 1.05
C ASN A 262 -13.40 0.42 0.56
N ALA A 263 -12.62 0.92 -0.40
CA ALA A 263 -12.89 2.22 -1.04
C ALA A 263 -13.90 2.10 -2.21
N GLY A 264 -14.64 0.99 -2.26
CA GLY A 264 -15.62 0.74 -3.29
C GLY A 264 -16.90 1.55 -3.12
N ASN A 265 -17.64 1.70 -4.22
CA ASN A 265 -18.89 2.48 -4.26
C ASN A 265 -20.14 1.64 -3.92
N ASP A 266 -19.95 0.36 -3.57
CA ASP A 266 -21.02 -0.53 -3.14
C ASP A 266 -21.29 -0.35 -1.63
N PHE A 267 -22.19 0.58 -1.32
CA PHE A 267 -22.60 0.90 0.04
C PHE A 267 -23.40 -0.21 0.74
N ALA A 268 -23.75 -1.30 0.06
CA ALA A 268 -24.39 -2.47 0.68
C ALA A 268 -23.38 -3.41 1.36
N LYS A 269 -22.08 -3.29 1.05
CA LYS A 269 -21.02 -4.06 1.68
C LYS A 269 -20.46 -3.34 2.90
N GLN A 270 -20.09 -4.12 3.92
CA GLN A 270 -19.35 -3.60 5.07
C GLN A 270 -18.05 -2.90 4.61
N PRO A 271 -17.76 -1.68 5.09
CA PRO A 271 -16.56 -0.96 4.70
C PRO A 271 -15.28 -1.66 5.13
N LEU A 272 -15.25 -2.20 6.34
CA LEU A 272 -14.08 -2.90 6.88
C LEU A 272 -14.05 -4.34 6.33
N GLY A 273 -13.14 -4.58 5.40
CA GLY A 273 -12.87 -5.91 4.85
C GLY A 273 -11.64 -6.55 5.49
N GLN A 274 -11.44 -7.84 5.22
CA GLN A 274 -10.26 -8.59 5.65
C GLN A 274 -9.70 -9.41 4.49
N ILE A 275 -8.37 -9.38 4.34
CA ILE A 275 -7.64 -10.23 3.39
C ILE A 275 -7.00 -11.35 4.19
N ASP A 276 -7.40 -12.59 3.92
CA ASP A 276 -6.65 -13.76 4.36
C ASP A 276 -5.51 -14.02 3.36
N PRO A 277 -4.23 -13.85 3.76
CA PRO A 277 -3.11 -14.09 2.87
C PRO A 277 -3.12 -15.52 2.30
N GLU A 278 -3.58 -16.53 3.06
CA GLU A 278 -3.57 -17.94 2.65
C GLU A 278 -4.47 -18.21 1.43
N ARG A 279 -5.57 -17.46 1.32
CA ARG A 279 -6.54 -17.52 0.20
C ARG A 279 -6.07 -16.79 -1.05
N VAL A 280 -5.04 -15.95 -0.98
CA VAL A 280 -4.50 -15.27 -2.16
C VAL A 280 -3.71 -16.29 -3.00
N TYR A 281 -4.25 -16.63 -4.16
CA TYR A 281 -3.64 -17.58 -5.10
C TYR A 281 -2.49 -16.95 -5.89
N ALA A 282 -2.72 -15.76 -6.44
CA ALA A 282 -1.77 -15.07 -7.29
C ALA A 282 -1.91 -13.54 -7.15
N VAL A 283 -0.87 -12.83 -7.55
CA VAL A 283 -0.91 -11.38 -7.76
C VAL A 283 -0.65 -11.13 -9.23
N ASP A 284 -1.58 -10.44 -9.88
CA ASP A 284 -1.44 -10.04 -11.27
C ASP A 284 -1.09 -8.55 -11.36
N TYR A 285 -0.24 -8.19 -12.32
CA TYR A 285 -0.12 -6.83 -12.80
C TYR A 285 -1.34 -6.50 -13.65
N LEU A 286 -2.22 -5.64 -13.13
CA LEU A 286 -3.45 -5.23 -13.79
C LEU A 286 -3.20 -3.91 -14.54
N LEU A 287 -3.33 -3.95 -15.86
CA LEU A 287 -3.03 -2.83 -16.73
C LEU A 287 -4.30 -2.40 -17.49
N ALA A 288 -4.69 -1.13 -17.35
CA ALA A 288 -5.63 -0.49 -18.25
C ALA A 288 -4.87 0.03 -19.48
N GLU A 289 -5.21 -0.47 -20.67
CA GLU A 289 -4.52 -0.14 -21.92
C GLU A 289 -4.64 1.35 -22.24
N ALA A 290 -3.69 1.93 -22.97
CA ALA A 290 -3.72 3.35 -23.34
C ALA A 290 -4.96 3.70 -24.19
N ASN A 291 -5.48 4.93 -24.05
CA ASN A 291 -6.51 5.46 -24.96
C ASN A 291 -6.07 6.80 -25.57
N GLN A 292 -6.97 7.44 -26.34
CA GLN A 292 -6.70 8.71 -27.02
C GLN A 292 -6.71 9.94 -26.10
N ASN A 293 -7.20 9.82 -24.85
CA ASN A 293 -7.27 10.94 -23.90
C ASN A 293 -5.89 11.22 -23.29
N TRP A 294 -5.49 12.49 -23.23
CA TRP A 294 -4.12 12.91 -22.87
C TRP A 294 -3.62 12.34 -21.53
N VAL A 295 -4.49 12.26 -20.52
CA VAL A 295 -4.18 11.72 -19.17
C VAL A 295 -4.07 10.19 -19.13
N SER A 296 -4.60 9.51 -20.15
CA SER A 296 -4.72 8.05 -20.23
C SER A 296 -3.89 7.42 -21.37
N ARG A 297 -3.06 8.22 -22.06
CA ARG A 297 -2.19 7.78 -23.17
C ARG A 297 -1.10 6.78 -22.77
N TRP A 298 -0.83 6.63 -21.48
CA TRP A 298 0.30 5.84 -20.97
C TRP A 298 -0.12 4.57 -20.21
N GLY A 299 -1.42 4.31 -20.14
CA GLY A 299 -1.98 3.22 -19.34
C GLY A 299 -2.18 3.60 -17.87
N HIS A 300 -2.80 2.70 -17.09
CA HIS A 300 -2.84 2.79 -15.63
C HIS A 300 -2.49 1.43 -15.05
N SER A 301 -1.50 1.38 -14.15
CA SER A 301 -1.04 0.14 -13.52
C SER A 301 -1.59 -0.01 -12.11
N MET A 302 -2.02 -1.22 -11.79
CA MET A 302 -2.54 -1.64 -10.51
C MET A 302 -2.04 -3.07 -10.22
N LEU A 303 -2.28 -3.58 -9.02
CA LEU A 303 -2.11 -5.00 -8.71
C LEU A 303 -3.46 -5.63 -8.41
N ARG A 304 -3.78 -6.76 -9.04
CA ARG A 304 -4.95 -7.56 -8.68
C ARG A 304 -4.52 -8.69 -7.76
N LEU A 305 -5.19 -8.81 -6.61
CA LEU A 305 -5.16 -9.98 -5.77
C LEU A 305 -6.18 -10.99 -6.30
N VAL A 306 -5.70 -12.14 -6.76
CA VAL A 306 -6.55 -13.29 -7.14
C VAL A 306 -6.80 -14.10 -5.87
N ILE A 307 -8.02 -14.05 -5.35
CA ILE A 307 -8.41 -14.55 -4.03
C ILE A 307 -9.45 -15.65 -4.23
N CYS A 308 -9.17 -16.83 -3.70
CA CYS A 308 -10.10 -17.96 -3.73
C CYS A 308 -11.32 -17.68 -2.88
N ALA A 309 -12.51 -18.12 -3.30
CA ALA A 309 -13.71 -18.13 -2.46
C ALA A 309 -13.50 -18.93 -1.16
N PRO A 310 -14.23 -18.61 -0.08
CA PRO A 310 -14.16 -19.39 1.16
C PRO A 310 -14.43 -20.87 0.90
N GLY A 311 -13.59 -21.75 1.45
CA GLY A 311 -13.69 -23.20 1.25
C GLY A 311 -13.15 -23.72 -0.10
N ARG A 312 -12.77 -22.85 -1.05
CA ARG A 312 -12.11 -23.28 -2.29
C ARG A 312 -10.62 -23.56 -2.04
N PRO A 313 -10.09 -24.73 -2.45
CA PRO A 313 -8.65 -24.99 -2.43
C PRO A 313 -7.89 -23.99 -3.31
N ARG A 314 -6.73 -23.54 -2.83
CA ARG A 314 -5.91 -22.58 -3.58
C ARG A 314 -5.40 -23.21 -4.89
N GLY A 315 -5.77 -22.62 -6.02
CA GLY A 315 -5.38 -23.10 -7.35
C GLY A 315 -5.90 -22.21 -8.50
N PRO A 316 -5.67 -22.61 -9.76
CA PRO A 316 -6.06 -21.83 -10.95
C PRO A 316 -7.54 -21.44 -10.98
N ASP A 317 -8.42 -22.30 -10.46
CA ASP A 317 -9.87 -22.07 -10.43
C ASP A 317 -10.28 -20.84 -9.61
N CYS A 318 -9.43 -20.37 -8.69
CA CYS A 318 -9.69 -19.14 -7.94
C CYS A 318 -9.85 -17.93 -8.86
N ARG A 319 -9.33 -17.97 -10.10
CA ARG A 319 -9.54 -16.91 -11.10
C ARG A 319 -11.00 -16.68 -11.47
N LEU A 320 -11.86 -17.69 -11.27
CA LEU A 320 -13.29 -17.61 -11.55
C LEU A 320 -14.08 -16.91 -10.42
N ASP A 321 -13.49 -16.74 -9.24
CA ASP A 321 -14.12 -16.09 -8.07
C ASP A 321 -13.97 -14.55 -8.15
N LEU A 322 -14.40 -13.95 -9.27
CA LEU A 322 -14.17 -12.53 -9.57
C LEU A 322 -14.72 -11.56 -8.51
N ASP A 323 -15.75 -11.97 -7.79
CA ASP A 323 -16.39 -11.21 -6.70
C ASP A 323 -15.53 -11.14 -5.42
N GLN A 324 -14.56 -12.05 -5.28
CA GLN A 324 -13.62 -12.12 -4.16
C GLN A 324 -12.35 -11.30 -4.43
N HIS A 325 -12.09 -10.96 -5.68
CA HIS A 325 -10.84 -10.31 -6.08
C HIS A 325 -10.80 -8.83 -5.68
N LEU A 326 -9.61 -8.41 -5.28
CA LEU A 326 -9.32 -7.04 -4.89
C LEU A 326 -8.27 -6.44 -5.82
N VAL A 327 -8.32 -5.12 -5.98
CA VAL A 327 -7.36 -4.34 -6.75
C VAL A 327 -6.70 -3.34 -5.81
N LEU A 328 -5.38 -3.41 -5.75
CA LEU A 328 -4.51 -2.46 -5.10
C LEU A 328 -4.15 -1.37 -6.12
N SER A 329 -4.63 -0.15 -5.90
CA SER A 329 -4.44 0.95 -6.85
C SER A 329 -3.92 2.19 -6.12
N TYR A 330 -2.77 2.69 -6.56
CA TYR A 330 -2.38 4.07 -6.26
C TYR A 330 -3.13 5.01 -7.19
N ARG A 331 -3.88 5.96 -6.64
CA ARG A 331 -4.64 6.96 -7.39
C ARG A 331 -4.39 8.34 -6.78
N ALA A 332 -4.43 9.37 -7.62
CA ALA A 332 -4.52 10.75 -7.13
C ALA A 332 -5.90 10.92 -6.47
N PHE A 333 -5.93 11.08 -5.15
CA PHE A 333 -7.17 11.46 -4.46
C PHE A 333 -7.35 12.96 -4.59
N VAL A 334 -8.48 13.40 -5.14
CA VAL A 334 -8.76 14.82 -5.34
C VAL A 334 -9.64 15.28 -4.19
N ASN A 335 -9.09 16.07 -3.26
CA ASN A 335 -9.87 16.80 -2.25
C ASN A 335 -10.65 17.99 -2.86
N ASP A 336 -10.56 18.18 -4.18
CA ASP A 336 -11.20 19.26 -4.92
C ASP A 336 -11.86 18.69 -6.19
N LEU A 337 -12.87 19.35 -6.74
CA LEU A 337 -13.56 18.83 -7.95
C LEU A 337 -12.77 19.00 -9.24
N GLN A 338 -11.66 19.72 -9.18
CA GLN A 338 -10.74 19.88 -10.29
C GLN A 338 -9.53 18.97 -10.11
N LEU A 339 -9.36 18.05 -11.05
CA LEU A 339 -8.02 17.62 -11.45
C LEU A 339 -7.36 18.80 -12.17
N SER A 340 -6.72 19.67 -11.40
CA SER A 340 -5.83 20.68 -11.94
C SER A 340 -4.61 19.95 -12.50
N SER A 341 -4.40 20.09 -13.81
CA SER A 341 -3.20 19.57 -14.47
C SER A 341 -1.93 20.20 -13.89
N TRP A 342 -2.03 21.42 -13.35
CA TRP A 342 -0.95 22.11 -12.67
C TRP A 342 -0.63 21.48 -11.31
N ASP A 343 -1.64 21.14 -10.52
CA ASP A 343 -1.46 20.53 -9.19
C ASP A 343 -0.90 19.10 -9.28
N GLY A 344 -1.22 18.38 -10.35
CA GLY A 344 -0.59 17.09 -10.66
C GLY A 344 0.82 17.17 -11.24
N LEU A 345 1.26 18.36 -11.69
CA LEU A 345 2.65 18.63 -12.07
C LEU A 345 3.49 19.09 -10.86
N THR A 346 2.88 19.76 -9.88
CA THR A 346 3.53 20.22 -8.63
C THR A 346 3.49 19.20 -7.49
N GLY A 347 2.63 18.17 -7.61
CA GLY A 347 2.53 17.05 -6.67
C GLY A 347 1.62 17.30 -5.47
N ALA A 348 0.62 18.15 -5.63
CA ALA A 348 -0.31 18.52 -4.57
C ALA A 348 -1.38 17.45 -4.28
N TYR A 349 -1.43 16.36 -5.07
CA TYR A 349 -2.33 15.25 -4.80
C TYR A 349 -1.69 14.23 -3.87
N PRO A 350 -2.40 13.69 -2.86
CA PRO A 350 -1.88 12.59 -2.07
C PRO A 350 -1.78 11.32 -2.92
N SER A 351 -0.66 10.60 -2.76
CA SER A 351 -0.49 9.23 -3.24
C SER A 351 -0.83 8.28 -2.11
N ARG A 352 -1.90 7.50 -2.27
CA ARG A 352 -2.38 6.54 -1.26
C ARG A 352 -2.76 5.23 -1.92
N LEU A 353 -2.64 4.14 -1.17
CA LEU A 353 -2.98 2.81 -1.65
C LEU A 353 -4.45 2.50 -1.37
N PHE A 354 -5.26 2.42 -2.42
CA PHE A 354 -6.66 2.04 -2.33
C PHE A 354 -6.83 0.53 -2.53
N VAL A 355 -7.77 -0.05 -1.79
CA VAL A 355 -8.22 -1.44 -1.98
C VAL A 355 -9.65 -1.40 -2.52
N LEU A 356 -9.82 -1.87 -3.76
CA LEU A 356 -11.07 -1.78 -4.51
C LEU A 356 -11.56 -3.17 -4.94
N PRO A 357 -12.87 -3.43 -5.03
CA PRO A 357 -13.39 -4.64 -5.65
C PRO A 357 -13.03 -4.69 -7.14
N LEU A 358 -12.61 -5.85 -7.64
CA LEU A 358 -12.26 -6.01 -9.06
C LEU A 358 -13.42 -5.63 -10.00
N ALA A 359 -14.65 -6.01 -9.64
CA ALA A 359 -15.84 -5.71 -10.45
C ALA A 359 -16.02 -4.19 -10.69
N GLN A 360 -15.74 -3.35 -9.69
CA GLN A 360 -15.80 -1.90 -9.84
C GLN A 360 -14.73 -1.40 -10.82
N VAL A 361 -13.50 -1.92 -10.72
CA VAL A 361 -12.41 -1.53 -11.62
C VAL A 361 -12.68 -1.97 -13.06
N ILE A 362 -13.24 -3.16 -13.25
CA ILE A 362 -13.69 -3.64 -14.56
C ILE A 362 -14.73 -2.68 -15.13
N ASP A 363 -15.74 -2.33 -14.36
CA ASP A 363 -16.81 -1.44 -14.82
C ASP A 363 -16.28 -0.04 -15.16
N GLU A 364 -15.45 0.54 -14.28
CA GLU A 364 -14.80 1.83 -14.49
C GLU A 364 -14.03 1.87 -15.81
N TYR A 365 -13.12 0.92 -16.04
CA TYR A 365 -12.30 0.96 -17.27
C TYR A 365 -13.05 0.47 -18.51
N THR A 366 -13.76 -0.66 -18.44
CA THR A 366 -14.33 -1.29 -19.64
C THR A 366 -15.63 -0.64 -20.11
N LYS A 367 -16.45 -0.11 -19.18
CA LYS A 367 -17.75 0.50 -19.51
C LYS A 367 -17.68 2.02 -19.54
N THR A 368 -16.97 2.65 -18.61
CA THR A 368 -16.95 4.11 -18.47
C THR A 368 -15.83 4.73 -19.30
N GLU A 369 -14.58 4.26 -19.15
CA GLU A 369 -13.46 4.77 -19.94
C GLU A 369 -13.32 4.11 -21.33
N LEU A 370 -14.08 3.04 -21.58
CA LEU A 370 -14.05 2.23 -22.80
C LEU A 370 -12.66 1.68 -23.14
N ARG A 371 -11.94 1.24 -22.12
CA ARG A 371 -10.59 0.66 -22.20
C ARG A 371 -10.60 -0.81 -21.79
N SER A 372 -9.81 -1.61 -22.49
CA SER A 372 -9.59 -2.99 -22.08
C SER A 372 -8.65 -3.06 -20.87
N LEU A 373 -8.81 -4.10 -20.07
CA LEU A 373 -7.92 -4.44 -18.97
C LEU A 373 -7.20 -5.76 -19.27
N ALA A 374 -5.89 -5.78 -19.04
CA ALA A 374 -5.09 -6.99 -19.04
C ALA A 374 -4.64 -7.31 -17.61
N SER A 375 -4.78 -8.56 -17.18
CA SER A 375 -4.43 -9.07 -15.85
C SER A 375 -3.30 -10.09 -16.01
N ILE A 376 -2.06 -9.65 -15.86
CA ILE A 376 -0.86 -10.44 -16.19
C ILE A 376 -0.26 -11.04 -14.91
N PRO A 377 -0.17 -12.38 -14.77
CA PRO A 377 0.40 -13.00 -13.57
C PRO A 377 1.84 -12.59 -13.30
N LEU A 378 2.13 -12.19 -12.06
CA LEU A 378 3.50 -12.03 -11.58
C LEU A 378 4.04 -13.37 -11.10
N LYS A 379 5.29 -13.68 -11.46
CA LYS A 379 6.01 -14.89 -11.06
C LYS A 379 6.63 -14.70 -9.68
N LEU A 380 5.79 -14.77 -8.66
CA LEU A 380 6.16 -14.68 -7.25
C LEU A 380 6.14 -16.06 -6.60
N ASN A 381 7.13 -16.36 -5.77
CA ASN A 381 7.02 -17.50 -4.86
C ASN A 381 6.04 -17.20 -3.72
N ARG A 382 5.73 -18.21 -2.91
CA ARG A 382 4.72 -18.07 -1.86
C ARG A 382 5.07 -17.00 -0.82
N ASP A 383 6.32 -16.98 -0.38
CA ASP A 383 6.80 -16.02 0.62
C ASP A 383 6.80 -14.59 0.09
N GLU A 384 7.20 -14.38 -1.17
CA GLU A 384 7.17 -13.10 -1.86
C GLU A 384 5.73 -12.57 -1.97
N LEU A 385 4.78 -13.44 -2.35
CA LEU A 385 3.37 -13.09 -2.46
C LEU A 385 2.78 -12.70 -1.10
N GLU A 386 2.98 -13.50 -0.06
CA GLU A 386 2.46 -13.17 1.27
C GLU A 386 3.10 -11.91 1.85
N SER A 387 4.41 -11.73 1.65
CA SER A 387 5.12 -10.54 2.11
C SER A 387 4.61 -9.30 1.38
N LEU A 388 4.32 -9.40 0.08
CA LEU A 388 3.71 -8.32 -0.71
C LEU A 388 2.32 -7.95 -0.21
N VAL A 389 1.47 -8.94 0.08
CA VAL A 389 0.12 -8.70 0.60
C VAL A 389 0.15 -8.05 1.99
N ARG A 390 1.06 -8.49 2.87
CA ARG A 390 1.26 -7.87 4.20
C ARG A 390 1.77 -6.44 4.08
N GLN A 391 2.77 -6.20 3.23
CA GLN A 391 3.29 -4.85 2.97
C GLN A 391 2.21 -3.94 2.39
N ALA A 392 1.38 -4.43 1.47
CA ALA A 392 0.27 -3.67 0.91
C ALA A 392 -0.74 -3.27 2.00
N ALA A 393 -1.06 -4.16 2.94
CA ALA A 393 -1.89 -3.81 4.08
C ALA A 393 -1.22 -2.72 4.94
N GLU A 394 0.07 -2.85 5.27
CA GLU A 394 0.80 -1.82 6.03
C GLU A 394 0.78 -0.47 5.30
N MET A 395 0.97 -0.44 3.98
CA MET A 395 0.92 0.80 3.19
C MET A 395 -0.48 1.41 3.14
N HIS A 396 -1.53 0.59 3.04
CA HIS A 396 -2.91 1.08 3.08
C HIS A 396 -3.21 1.84 4.38
N TRP A 397 -2.68 1.38 5.52
CA TRP A 397 -2.91 2.03 6.81
C TRP A 397 -1.93 3.17 7.12
N ASN A 398 -0.67 3.10 6.66
CA ASN A 398 0.38 3.99 7.13
C ASN A 398 0.82 5.08 6.13
N TYR A 399 0.61 4.86 4.82
CA TYR A 399 1.22 5.68 3.77
C TYR A 399 0.37 6.90 3.39
N ASP A 400 1.00 8.08 3.43
CA ASP A 400 0.47 9.35 2.91
C ASP A 400 1.57 10.06 2.09
N GLY A 401 1.72 9.64 0.83
CA GLY A 401 2.71 10.18 -0.11
C GLY A 401 2.18 11.35 -0.95
N ASN A 402 3.03 11.86 -1.85
CA ASN A 402 2.66 12.88 -2.85
C ASN A 402 2.64 12.26 -4.25
N TYR A 403 1.55 12.41 -5.00
CA TYR A 403 1.33 11.87 -6.33
C TYR A 403 1.62 12.91 -7.41
N TYR A 404 2.40 12.53 -8.42
CA TYR A 404 2.76 13.36 -9.57
C TYR A 404 2.47 12.62 -10.88
N PHE A 405 1.85 13.27 -11.87
CA PHE A 405 1.47 12.60 -13.12
C PHE A 405 2.67 12.10 -13.95
N LEU A 406 3.81 12.80 -13.89
CA LEU A 406 4.99 12.53 -14.72
C LEU A 406 6.15 11.83 -13.98
N SER A 407 6.06 11.66 -12.65
CA SER A 407 7.15 11.08 -11.85
C SER A 407 6.62 10.07 -10.84
N ASN A 408 6.15 10.51 -9.66
CA ASN A 408 5.59 9.64 -8.63
C ASN A 408 4.13 9.24 -8.96
N ASN A 409 3.98 8.44 -10.02
CA ASN A 409 2.69 7.98 -10.54
C ASN A 409 2.40 6.53 -10.12
N CYS A 410 1.28 5.98 -10.61
CA CYS A 410 0.83 4.63 -10.30
C CYS A 410 1.87 3.53 -10.59
N ALA A 411 2.68 3.65 -11.65
CA ALA A 411 3.72 2.67 -11.98
C ALA A 411 4.89 2.74 -11.00
N VAL A 412 5.31 3.96 -10.64
CA VAL A 412 6.38 4.19 -9.67
C VAL A 412 6.01 3.65 -8.29
N GLU A 413 4.81 3.97 -7.81
CA GLU A 413 4.36 3.51 -6.49
C GLU A 413 4.12 2.00 -6.47
N THR A 414 3.59 1.44 -7.57
CA THR A 414 3.47 -0.02 -7.73
C THR A 414 4.84 -0.70 -7.68
N LEU A 415 5.85 -0.15 -8.36
CA LEU A 415 7.20 -0.71 -8.33
C LEU A 415 7.84 -0.60 -6.93
N LYS A 416 7.66 0.51 -6.21
CA LYS A 416 8.13 0.63 -4.82
C LYS A 416 7.47 -0.43 -3.94
N LEU A 417 6.16 -0.63 -4.05
CA LEU A 417 5.43 -1.66 -3.32
C LEU A 417 5.92 -3.07 -3.68
N LEU A 418 6.18 -3.36 -4.96
CA LEU A 418 6.75 -4.65 -5.38
C LEU A 418 8.14 -4.88 -4.78
N ARG A 419 9.00 -3.85 -4.75
CA ARG A 419 10.34 -3.92 -4.13
C ARG A 419 10.26 -4.17 -2.63
N SER A 420 9.55 -3.30 -1.90
CA SER A 420 9.44 -3.38 -0.45
C SER A 420 8.64 -4.61 0.02
N GLY A 421 7.64 -5.01 -0.75
CA GLY A 421 6.78 -6.15 -0.43
C GLY A 421 7.43 -7.50 -0.70
N THR A 422 8.11 -7.67 -1.85
CA THR A 422 8.68 -8.97 -2.22
C THR A 422 10.12 -9.16 -1.73
N GLY A 423 10.89 -8.08 -1.59
CA GLY A 423 12.35 -8.17 -1.38
C GLY A 423 13.11 -8.82 -2.54
N ASN A 424 12.48 -8.99 -3.72
CA ASN A 424 13.10 -9.65 -4.86
C ASN A 424 14.17 -8.73 -5.49
N THR A 425 15.44 -9.13 -5.38
CA THR A 425 16.58 -8.33 -5.85
C THR A 425 16.56 -8.07 -7.36
N ARG A 426 15.83 -8.87 -8.14
CA ARG A 426 15.61 -8.63 -9.58
C ARG A 426 14.78 -7.37 -9.85
N LEU A 427 14.11 -6.80 -8.85
CA LEU A 427 13.35 -5.55 -8.95
C LEU A 427 14.19 -4.30 -8.60
N ASN A 428 15.33 -4.47 -7.92
CA ASN A 428 16.16 -3.34 -7.43
C ASN A 428 16.62 -2.44 -8.59
N GLY A 429 16.90 -3.04 -9.74
CA GLY A 429 17.33 -2.36 -10.96
C GLY A 429 16.30 -1.56 -11.74
N LEU A 430 15.02 -1.80 -11.47
CA LEU A 430 13.95 -1.32 -12.36
C LEU A 430 13.72 0.18 -12.20
N ASP A 431 13.76 0.93 -13.29
CA ASP A 431 13.63 2.39 -13.23
C ASP A 431 12.53 2.92 -14.17
N SER A 432 11.59 2.06 -14.58
CA SER A 432 10.46 2.45 -15.42
C SER A 432 9.42 3.24 -14.65
N ILE A 433 9.10 4.43 -15.15
CA ILE A 433 8.06 5.31 -14.64
C ILE A 433 6.72 5.15 -15.40
N MET A 434 6.67 4.31 -16.44
CA MET A 434 5.49 4.14 -17.30
C MET A 434 4.83 2.79 -17.04
N PRO A 435 3.50 2.71 -16.92
CA PRO A 435 2.78 1.45 -16.71
C PRO A 435 3.14 0.33 -17.72
N ASN A 436 3.12 0.63 -19.01
CA ASN A 436 3.47 -0.35 -20.05
C ASN A 436 4.96 -0.71 -20.01
N GLY A 437 5.83 0.29 -19.90
CA GLY A 437 7.28 0.07 -19.82
C GLY A 437 7.68 -0.75 -18.59
N LEU A 438 6.97 -0.59 -17.46
CA LEU A 438 7.21 -1.42 -16.27
C LEU A 438 6.84 -2.88 -16.56
N LEU A 439 5.70 -3.15 -17.21
CA LEU A 439 5.30 -4.49 -17.60
C LEU A 439 6.29 -5.14 -18.58
N GLU A 440 6.74 -4.40 -19.60
CA GLU A 440 7.74 -4.88 -20.57
C GLU A 440 9.04 -5.30 -19.87
N VAL A 441 9.52 -4.50 -18.90
CA VAL A 441 10.75 -4.85 -18.18
C VAL A 441 10.52 -6.00 -17.21
N LEU A 442 9.35 -6.11 -16.57
CA LEU A 442 8.99 -7.28 -15.76
C LEU A 442 8.97 -8.55 -16.61
N GLN A 443 8.38 -8.51 -17.80
CA GLN A 443 8.39 -9.62 -18.75
C GLN A 443 9.83 -9.96 -19.18
N GLY A 444 10.63 -8.96 -19.56
CA GLY A 444 12.03 -9.15 -20.00
C GLY A 444 12.93 -9.76 -18.91
N ARG A 445 12.60 -9.57 -17.62
CA ARG A 445 13.27 -10.23 -16.48
C ARG A 445 12.65 -11.57 -16.06
N GLY A 446 11.66 -12.05 -16.80
CA GLY A 446 10.93 -13.28 -16.48
C GLY A 446 10.15 -13.19 -15.17
N LEU A 447 9.66 -12.00 -14.82
CA LEU A 447 8.87 -11.71 -13.61
C LEU A 447 7.37 -11.60 -13.87
N ALA A 448 6.96 -11.48 -15.14
CA ALA A 448 5.56 -11.47 -15.56
C ALA A 448 5.33 -12.52 -16.66
N ASP A 449 4.15 -13.13 -16.68
CA ASP A 449 3.77 -14.14 -17.68
C ASP A 449 2.75 -13.58 -18.68
N MET A 450 3.23 -13.07 -19.81
CA MET A 450 2.36 -12.53 -20.85
C MET A 450 1.76 -13.60 -21.78
N SER A 451 2.22 -14.85 -21.72
CA SER A 451 1.72 -15.91 -22.61
C SER A 451 0.24 -16.22 -22.38
N VAL A 452 -0.29 -15.87 -21.21
CA VAL A 452 -1.72 -15.99 -20.88
C VAL A 452 -2.63 -15.13 -21.75
N LEU A 453 -2.07 -14.19 -22.53
CA LEU A 453 -2.79 -13.31 -23.45
C LEU A 453 -2.69 -13.77 -24.91
N ASP A 454 -1.91 -14.82 -25.21
CA ASP A 454 -1.66 -15.28 -26.59
C ASP A 454 -2.93 -15.79 -27.28
N ASP A 455 -3.84 -16.44 -26.54
CA ASP A 455 -5.19 -16.77 -26.99
C ASP A 455 -6.21 -15.79 -26.38
N PRO A 456 -6.76 -14.83 -27.16
CA PRO A 456 -7.71 -13.85 -26.65
C PRO A 456 -9.00 -14.45 -26.08
N ARG A 457 -9.45 -15.60 -26.60
CA ARG A 457 -10.70 -16.24 -26.13
C ARG A 457 -10.48 -16.88 -24.77
N GLU A 458 -9.37 -17.59 -24.62
CA GLU A 458 -9.01 -18.20 -23.36
C GLU A 458 -8.67 -17.15 -22.30
N ALA A 459 -7.99 -16.07 -22.71
CA ALA A 459 -7.68 -14.93 -21.85
C ALA A 459 -8.95 -14.28 -21.30
N LEU A 460 -9.98 -14.09 -22.14
CA LEU A 460 -11.29 -13.59 -21.71
C LEU A 460 -11.99 -14.59 -20.76
N ARG A 461 -12.00 -15.88 -21.11
CA ARG A 461 -12.68 -16.93 -20.34
C ARG A 461 -12.11 -17.10 -18.93
N LEU A 462 -10.79 -17.02 -18.78
CA LEU A 462 -10.09 -17.18 -17.51
C LEU A 462 -9.86 -15.87 -16.75
N GLY A 463 -10.36 -14.75 -17.28
CA GLY A 463 -10.24 -13.44 -16.65
C GLY A 463 -8.82 -12.87 -16.65
N TYR A 464 -7.99 -13.23 -17.64
CA TYR A 464 -6.73 -12.56 -17.94
C TYR A 464 -6.92 -11.30 -18.78
N ARG A 465 -8.07 -11.19 -19.47
CA ARG A 465 -8.44 -10.02 -20.26
C ARG A 465 -9.89 -9.65 -19.99
N PHE A 466 -10.17 -8.35 -19.89
CA PHE A 466 -11.52 -7.81 -19.85
C PHE A 466 -11.66 -6.82 -21.00
N ASP A 467 -12.46 -7.18 -21.99
CA ASP A 467 -12.63 -6.35 -23.18
C ASP A 467 -13.40 -5.07 -22.88
N SER A 468 -12.99 -4.00 -23.55
CA SER A 468 -13.77 -2.77 -23.63
C SER A 468 -15.17 -3.05 -24.19
N TYR A 469 -16.18 -2.38 -23.64
CA TYR A 469 -17.52 -2.41 -24.20
C TYR A 469 -17.59 -1.79 -25.60
N ARG A 470 -16.59 -1.00 -26.02
CA ARG A 470 -16.48 -0.46 -27.37
C ARG A 470 -16.53 -1.56 -28.44
N ASP A 471 -15.78 -2.64 -28.26
CA ASP A 471 -15.72 -3.73 -29.24
C ASP A 471 -17.08 -4.45 -29.35
N ARG A 472 -17.79 -4.57 -28.21
CA ARG A 472 -19.15 -5.09 -28.16
C ARG A 472 -20.13 -4.16 -28.89
N TYR A 473 -20.03 -2.85 -28.66
CA TYR A 473 -20.86 -1.87 -29.36
C TYR A 473 -20.58 -1.87 -30.86
N GLN A 474 -19.32 -1.96 -31.27
CA GLN A 474 -18.94 -2.09 -32.68
C GLN A 474 -19.53 -3.37 -33.29
N ALA A 475 -19.47 -4.51 -32.60
CA ALA A 475 -20.09 -5.74 -33.07
C ALA A 475 -21.61 -5.61 -33.22
N MET A 476 -22.30 -4.97 -32.27
CA MET A 476 -23.74 -4.71 -32.37
C MET A 476 -24.07 -3.75 -33.52
N PHE A 477 -23.23 -2.75 -33.74
CA PHE A 477 -23.37 -1.82 -34.86
C PHE A 477 -23.15 -2.52 -36.22
N LEU A 478 -22.22 -3.47 -36.32
CA LEU A 478 -22.06 -4.27 -37.54
C LEU A 478 -23.28 -5.14 -37.83
N VAL A 479 -23.91 -5.73 -36.80
CA VAL A 479 -25.19 -6.45 -36.94
C VAL A 479 -26.28 -5.50 -37.45
N LEU A 480 -26.36 -4.29 -36.89
CA LEU A 480 -27.28 -3.26 -37.35
C LEU A 480 -27.08 -2.94 -38.85
N LYS A 481 -25.82 -2.70 -39.26
CA LYS A 481 -25.47 -2.34 -40.64
C LYS A 481 -25.70 -3.45 -41.66
N GLN A 482 -25.61 -4.71 -41.26
CA GLN A 482 -25.88 -5.86 -42.14
C GLN A 482 -27.37 -6.02 -42.47
N HIS A 483 -28.25 -5.58 -41.57
CA HIS A 483 -29.69 -5.87 -41.65
C HIS A 483 -30.55 -4.62 -41.89
N LEU A 484 -30.05 -3.44 -41.54
CA LEU A 484 -30.73 -2.16 -41.72
C LEU A 484 -29.86 -1.22 -42.55
N PRO A 485 -30.44 -0.45 -43.48
CA PRO A 485 -29.70 0.50 -44.33
C PRO A 485 -29.36 1.78 -43.56
N VAL A 486 -28.64 1.65 -42.45
CA VAL A 486 -28.18 2.77 -41.62
C VAL A 486 -27.04 3.50 -42.34
N PRO A 487 -27.08 4.84 -42.48
CA PRO A 487 -26.09 5.60 -43.24
C PRO A 487 -24.75 5.79 -42.51
N GLN A 488 -24.64 5.39 -41.24
CA GLN A 488 -23.43 5.57 -40.44
C GLN A 488 -22.36 4.53 -40.80
N ASP A 489 -21.09 4.94 -40.70
CA ASP A 489 -19.94 4.07 -40.97
C ASP A 489 -19.25 3.52 -39.73
N SER A 490 -19.50 4.11 -38.56
CA SER A 490 -18.93 3.68 -37.29
C SER A 490 -19.94 3.71 -36.15
N VAL A 491 -19.64 2.96 -35.09
CA VAL A 491 -20.43 2.98 -33.86
C VAL A 491 -20.39 4.35 -33.19
N GLU A 492 -19.26 5.07 -33.29
CA GLU A 492 -19.14 6.42 -32.77
C GLU A 492 -20.10 7.38 -33.50
N ALA A 493 -20.15 7.32 -34.84
CA ALA A 493 -21.07 8.14 -35.63
C ALA A 493 -22.54 7.80 -35.34
N TRP A 494 -22.85 6.54 -35.02
CA TRP A 494 -24.17 6.13 -34.55
C TRP A 494 -24.52 6.70 -33.18
N LEU A 495 -23.59 6.61 -32.22
CA LEU A 495 -23.78 7.15 -30.87
C LEU A 495 -23.77 8.67 -30.81
N GLU A 496 -23.26 9.36 -31.84
CA GLU A 496 -23.27 10.83 -31.99
C GLU A 496 -24.63 11.39 -32.39
N GLN A 497 -25.51 10.54 -32.93
CA GLN A 497 -26.87 10.94 -33.26
C GLN A 497 -27.67 11.34 -32.02
N THR A 498 -28.71 12.14 -32.23
CA THR A 498 -29.72 12.35 -31.20
C THR A 498 -30.61 11.09 -31.06
N PRO A 499 -31.23 10.87 -29.89
CA PRO A 499 -32.16 9.76 -29.66
C PRO A 499 -33.29 9.74 -30.69
N ALA A 500 -33.78 10.92 -31.09
CA ALA A 500 -34.82 11.07 -32.10
C ALA A 500 -34.37 10.62 -33.50
N GLN A 501 -33.08 10.77 -33.85
CA GLN A 501 -32.54 10.30 -35.13
C GLN A 501 -32.39 8.78 -35.19
N ARG A 502 -32.18 8.12 -34.03
CA ARG A 502 -32.08 6.66 -33.94
C ARG A 502 -33.43 5.95 -33.91
N GLN A 503 -34.45 6.60 -33.36
CA GLN A 503 -35.79 6.04 -33.15
C GLN A 503 -36.46 5.41 -34.40
N PRO A 504 -36.36 5.98 -35.62
CA PRO A 504 -37.01 5.43 -36.81
C PRO A 504 -36.57 4.01 -37.20
N TRP A 505 -35.41 3.57 -36.71
CA TRP A 505 -34.87 2.24 -37.00
C TRP A 505 -35.52 1.15 -36.15
N PHE A 506 -36.14 1.50 -35.01
CA PHE A 506 -36.63 0.52 -34.03
C PHE A 506 -37.77 -0.31 -34.59
N ALA A 507 -38.74 0.32 -35.26
CA ALA A 507 -39.89 -0.38 -35.85
C ALA A 507 -39.51 -1.30 -37.02
N LYS A 508 -38.36 -1.05 -37.66
CA LYS A 508 -37.85 -1.82 -38.80
C LYS A 508 -36.98 -3.01 -38.37
N ALA A 509 -36.58 -3.05 -37.11
CA ALA A 509 -35.66 -4.04 -36.58
C ALA A 509 -36.37 -5.37 -36.29
N ASP A 510 -35.76 -6.45 -36.73
CA ASP A 510 -36.09 -7.82 -36.34
C ASP A 510 -35.59 -8.12 -34.91
N LEU A 511 -35.79 -9.35 -34.43
CA LEU A 511 -35.43 -9.71 -33.05
C LEU A 511 -33.94 -9.48 -32.75
N ARG A 512 -33.06 -9.86 -33.68
CA ARG A 512 -31.61 -9.78 -33.51
C ARG A 512 -31.13 -8.33 -33.56
N THR A 513 -31.60 -7.56 -34.52
CA THR A 513 -31.28 -6.13 -34.64
C THR A 513 -31.90 -5.30 -33.52
N SER A 514 -33.08 -5.67 -33.00
CA SER A 514 -33.68 -5.02 -31.84
C SER A 514 -32.84 -5.23 -30.57
N ALA A 515 -32.29 -6.44 -30.38
CA ALA A 515 -31.36 -6.70 -29.28
C ALA A 515 -30.06 -5.87 -29.42
N ALA A 516 -29.53 -5.75 -30.64
CA ALA A 516 -28.36 -4.92 -30.92
C ALA A 516 -28.64 -3.42 -30.66
N LEU A 517 -29.80 -2.92 -31.12
CA LEU A 517 -30.26 -1.55 -30.88
C LEU A 517 -30.43 -1.26 -29.39
N LEU A 518 -30.96 -2.20 -28.61
CA LEU A 518 -31.10 -2.04 -27.16
C LEU A 518 -29.73 -1.81 -26.49
N LEU A 519 -28.71 -2.58 -26.86
CA LEU A 519 -27.35 -2.42 -26.32
C LEU A 519 -26.70 -1.10 -26.77
N LEU A 520 -26.92 -0.69 -28.03
CA LEU A 520 -26.42 0.58 -28.55
C LEU A 520 -27.13 1.78 -27.89
N GLU A 521 -28.43 1.69 -27.62
CA GLU A 521 -29.18 2.75 -26.95
C GLU A 521 -28.78 2.86 -25.47
N GLN A 522 -28.46 1.74 -24.80
CA GLN A 522 -27.85 1.75 -23.47
C GLN A 522 -26.47 2.44 -23.48
N ALA A 523 -25.68 2.23 -24.52
CA ALA A 523 -24.41 2.95 -24.71
C ALA A 523 -24.66 4.46 -24.93
N GLY A 524 -25.71 4.81 -25.69
CA GLY A 524 -26.18 6.18 -25.84
C GLY A 524 -26.54 6.83 -24.51
N LEU A 525 -27.25 6.12 -23.63
CA LEU A 525 -27.60 6.62 -22.29
C LEU A 525 -26.34 6.92 -21.47
N ARG A 526 -25.39 5.98 -21.44
CA ARG A 526 -24.13 6.15 -20.71
C ARG A 526 -23.35 7.37 -21.20
N ARG A 527 -23.29 7.57 -22.52
CA ARG A 527 -22.66 8.76 -23.10
C ARG A 527 -23.35 10.05 -22.64
N GLN A 528 -24.68 10.09 -22.65
CA GLN A 528 -25.42 11.27 -22.18
C GLN A 528 -25.17 11.55 -20.71
N LEU A 529 -25.07 10.51 -19.87
CA LEU A 529 -24.72 10.64 -18.46
C LEU A 529 -23.29 11.17 -18.24
N LEU A 530 -22.32 10.76 -19.07
CA LEU A 530 -20.96 11.31 -19.02
C LEU A 530 -20.90 12.79 -19.42
N LEU A 531 -21.61 13.16 -20.49
CA LEU A 531 -21.71 14.56 -20.91
C LEU A 531 -22.45 15.42 -19.86
N ALA A 532 -23.48 14.86 -19.24
CA ALA A 532 -24.19 15.48 -18.12
C ALA A 532 -23.28 15.74 -16.91
N GLN A 533 -22.39 14.79 -16.58
CA GLN A 533 -21.40 14.98 -15.52
C GLN A 533 -20.43 16.12 -15.84
N ASP A 534 -19.91 16.19 -17.07
CA ASP A 534 -19.00 17.28 -17.47
C ASP A 534 -19.70 18.64 -17.46
N GLU A 535 -20.94 18.71 -17.97
CA GLU A 535 -21.76 19.92 -17.98
C GLU A 535 -22.06 20.42 -16.55
N VAL A 536 -22.49 19.51 -15.66
CA VAL A 536 -22.71 19.82 -14.24
C VAL A 536 -21.42 20.29 -13.58
N LYS A 537 -20.30 19.61 -13.84
CA LYS A 537 -18.99 19.99 -13.31
C LYS A 537 -18.60 21.40 -13.75
N GLN A 538 -18.71 21.71 -15.03
CA GLN A 538 -18.41 23.05 -15.55
C GLN A 538 -19.32 24.11 -14.92
N ARG A 539 -20.63 23.86 -14.87
CA ARG A 539 -21.62 24.79 -14.28
C ARG A 539 -21.39 25.01 -12.78
N TYR A 540 -21.08 23.96 -12.05
CA TYR A 540 -20.71 24.02 -10.65
C TYR A 540 -19.46 24.88 -10.44
N LEU A 541 -18.39 24.63 -11.20
CA LEU A 541 -17.13 25.37 -11.08
C LEU A 541 -17.27 26.84 -11.44
N SER A 542 -17.98 27.15 -12.54
CA SER A 542 -18.26 28.53 -12.94
C SER A 542 -19.16 29.24 -11.92
N GLY A 543 -20.19 28.55 -11.42
CA GLY A 543 -21.11 29.08 -10.41
C GLY A 543 -20.40 29.38 -9.08
N ARG A 544 -19.50 28.48 -8.64
CA ARG A 544 -18.67 28.68 -7.44
C ARG A 544 -17.74 29.88 -7.59
N ALA A 545 -17.09 30.04 -8.74
CA ALA A 545 -16.22 31.19 -9.01
C ALA A 545 -16.98 32.54 -9.01
N LEU A 546 -18.26 32.51 -9.35
CA LEU A 546 -19.15 33.68 -9.42
C LEU A 546 -20.04 33.85 -8.18
N ASN A 547 -19.89 33.01 -7.14
CA ASN A 547 -20.76 32.95 -5.96
C ASN A 547 -22.27 32.86 -6.29
N ASP A 548 -22.62 32.06 -7.30
CA ASP A 548 -24.02 31.84 -7.71
C ASP A 548 -24.79 31.02 -6.67
N SER A 549 -25.94 31.54 -6.23
CA SER A 549 -26.82 30.89 -5.26
C SER A 549 -27.43 29.58 -5.78
N SER A 550 -27.51 29.41 -7.10
CA SER A 550 -28.06 28.19 -7.73
C SER A 550 -27.21 26.94 -7.47
N VAL A 551 -25.91 27.10 -7.22
CA VAL A 551 -24.98 25.99 -6.91
C VAL A 551 -24.68 25.85 -5.42
N ALA A 552 -25.11 26.79 -4.57
CA ALA A 552 -24.72 26.83 -3.15
C ALA A 552 -25.12 25.58 -2.35
N LYS A 553 -26.28 24.99 -2.65
CA LYS A 553 -26.74 23.76 -1.99
C LYS A 553 -25.87 22.56 -2.40
N ALA A 554 -25.61 22.43 -3.70
CA ALA A 554 -24.71 21.40 -4.25
C ALA A 554 -23.29 21.54 -3.70
N ASP A 555 -22.79 22.78 -3.60
CA ASP A 555 -21.48 23.08 -3.01
C ASP A 555 -21.39 22.63 -1.56
N SER A 556 -22.39 22.98 -0.73
CA SER A 556 -22.43 22.56 0.68
C SER A 556 -22.49 21.04 0.84
N THR A 557 -23.37 20.35 0.11
CA THR A 557 -23.48 18.89 0.16
C THR A 557 -22.18 18.22 -0.29
N LEU A 558 -21.54 18.76 -1.32
CA LEU A 558 -20.31 18.21 -1.88
C LEU A 558 -19.09 18.45 -0.99
N GLN A 559 -18.97 19.62 -0.36
CA GLN A 559 -17.98 19.88 0.69
C GLN A 559 -18.16 18.91 1.87
N GLN A 560 -19.42 18.62 2.25
CA GLN A 560 -19.70 17.60 3.25
C GLN A 560 -19.28 16.21 2.79
N ILE A 561 -19.50 15.82 1.52
CA ILE A 561 -19.03 14.54 0.98
C ILE A 561 -17.51 14.46 1.01
N LEU A 562 -16.80 15.50 0.56
CA LEU A 562 -15.34 15.54 0.57
C LEU A 562 -14.79 15.43 2.00
N ALA A 563 -15.39 16.15 2.96
CA ALA A 563 -15.02 16.05 4.37
C ALA A 563 -15.32 14.68 4.98
N ASN A 564 -16.37 13.99 4.52
CA ASN A 564 -16.79 12.68 5.03
C ASN A 564 -16.23 11.49 4.25
N SER A 565 -15.54 11.70 3.13
CA SER A 565 -14.94 10.62 2.31
C SER A 565 -13.43 10.49 2.49
N GLY A 566 -12.79 11.47 3.15
CA GLY A 566 -11.35 11.46 3.43
C GLY A 566 -10.86 10.15 4.05
N PHE A 567 -11.63 9.55 4.96
CA PHE A 567 -11.28 8.31 5.64
C PHE A 567 -11.11 7.09 4.72
N LEU A 568 -11.77 7.05 3.55
CA LEU A 568 -11.61 5.95 2.59
C LEU A 568 -10.23 5.97 1.94
N SER A 569 -9.63 7.15 1.88
CA SER A 569 -8.26 7.35 1.41
C SER A 569 -7.24 7.36 2.55
N LYS A 570 -7.65 7.75 3.77
CA LYS A 570 -6.85 7.85 4.99
C LYS A 570 -7.48 7.04 6.12
N PRO A 571 -7.44 5.70 6.05
CA PRO A 571 -8.17 4.83 6.97
C PRO A 571 -7.72 4.99 8.42
N ALA A 572 -6.46 5.38 8.65
CA ALA A 572 -5.92 5.65 9.98
C ALA A 572 -6.65 6.78 10.74
N GLU A 573 -7.25 7.76 10.05
CA GLU A 573 -7.96 8.87 10.71
C GLU A 573 -9.15 8.39 11.55
N LEU A 574 -9.73 7.23 11.24
CA LEU A 574 -10.82 6.64 12.02
C LEU A 574 -10.39 6.17 13.42
N LEU A 575 -9.09 5.93 13.63
CA LEU A 575 -8.53 5.51 14.92
C LEU A 575 -7.90 6.68 15.70
N GLY A 576 -7.79 7.86 15.08
CA GLY A 576 -7.03 8.98 15.63
C GLY A 576 -5.59 8.56 15.95
N ASN A 577 -5.13 8.85 17.17
CA ASN A 577 -3.79 8.49 17.65
C ASN A 577 -3.77 7.17 18.44
N THR A 578 -4.83 6.35 18.35
CA THR A 578 -4.93 5.11 19.12
C THR A 578 -4.14 3.99 18.45
N GLY A 579 -3.14 3.44 19.14
CA GLY A 579 -2.32 2.33 18.65
C GLY A 579 -1.49 2.65 17.40
N TYR A 580 -0.82 1.64 16.86
CA TYR A 580 0.10 1.80 15.72
C TYR A 580 0.13 0.56 14.81
N GLY A 581 0.76 0.72 13.65
CA GLY A 581 0.83 -0.31 12.62
C GLY A 581 -0.56 -0.76 12.15
N LEU A 582 -0.66 -2.03 11.76
CA LEU A 582 -1.93 -2.66 11.41
C LEU A 582 -2.90 -2.65 12.61
N PRO A 583 -4.20 -2.36 12.40
CA PRO A 583 -5.21 -2.43 13.45
C PRO A 583 -5.35 -3.83 14.08
N GLN A 584 -5.25 -3.88 15.41
CA GLN A 584 -5.44 -5.08 16.22
C GLN A 584 -6.93 -5.27 16.57
N ALA A 585 -7.29 -6.40 17.21
CA ALA A 585 -8.68 -6.81 17.41
C ALA A 585 -9.58 -5.71 18.01
N SER A 586 -9.16 -5.06 19.10
CA SER A 586 -9.92 -3.97 19.73
C SER A 586 -10.08 -2.74 18.84
N GLU A 587 -9.04 -2.41 18.05
CA GLU A 587 -9.08 -1.30 17.09
C GLU A 587 -10.02 -1.61 15.92
N ARG A 588 -10.15 -2.89 15.53
CA ARG A 588 -11.06 -3.32 14.46
C ARG A 588 -12.53 -3.15 14.86
N GLU A 589 -12.89 -3.40 16.11
CA GLU A 589 -14.25 -3.17 16.61
C GLU A 589 -14.64 -1.68 16.54
N GLN A 590 -13.72 -0.80 16.93
CA GLN A 590 -13.89 0.65 16.79
C GLN A 590 -14.01 1.07 15.31
N LEU A 591 -13.18 0.50 14.44
CA LEU A 591 -13.20 0.78 13.00
C LEU A 591 -14.51 0.35 12.35
N GLU A 592 -15.07 -0.79 12.73
CA GLU A 592 -16.36 -1.25 12.20
C GLU A 592 -17.45 -0.23 12.50
N GLN A 593 -17.58 0.19 13.76
CA GLN A 593 -18.57 1.20 14.17
C GLN A 593 -18.36 2.54 13.45
N ALA A 594 -17.12 3.05 13.45
CA ALA A 594 -16.80 4.35 12.86
C ALA A 594 -17.01 4.35 11.33
N SER A 595 -16.58 3.28 10.65
CA SER A 595 -16.69 3.17 9.19
C SER A 595 -18.14 2.97 8.74
N SER A 596 -18.95 2.15 9.43
CA SER A 596 -20.37 1.99 9.11
C SER A 596 -21.15 3.30 9.28
N ALA A 597 -20.88 4.06 10.35
CA ALA A 597 -21.52 5.35 10.58
C ALA A 597 -21.19 6.36 9.45
N ARG A 598 -19.92 6.44 9.04
CA ARG A 598 -19.49 7.32 7.94
C ARG A 598 -20.06 6.88 6.60
N GLN A 599 -20.13 5.57 6.34
CA GLN A 599 -20.73 5.03 5.12
C GLN A 599 -22.21 5.39 5.00
N GLN A 600 -22.98 5.24 6.08
CA GLN A 600 -24.40 5.64 6.13
C GLN A 600 -24.60 7.15 5.91
N GLN A 601 -23.68 7.98 6.41
CA GLN A 601 -23.69 9.41 6.15
C GLN A 601 -23.38 9.71 4.67
N LEU A 602 -22.35 9.08 4.10
CA LEU A 602 -22.01 9.24 2.68
C LEU A 602 -23.14 8.80 1.75
N GLN A 603 -23.83 7.71 2.07
CA GLN A 603 -24.96 7.23 1.28
C GLN A 603 -26.11 8.26 1.24
N ARG A 604 -26.44 8.86 2.40
CA ARG A 604 -27.43 9.94 2.48
C ARG A 604 -27.01 11.17 1.67
N LEU A 605 -25.78 11.63 1.87
CA LEU A 605 -25.24 12.79 1.15
C LEU A 605 -25.19 12.56 -0.36
N THR A 606 -24.88 11.34 -0.80
CA THR A 606 -24.85 10.98 -2.23
C THR A 606 -26.24 11.03 -2.84
N GLY A 607 -27.28 10.57 -2.12
CA GLY A 607 -28.67 10.71 -2.56
C GLY A 607 -29.14 12.17 -2.65
N ASP A 608 -28.74 12.99 -1.68
CA ASP A 608 -29.01 14.43 -1.71
C ASP A 608 -28.29 15.11 -2.89
N LEU A 609 -27.03 14.73 -3.14
CA LEU A 609 -26.24 15.26 -4.25
C LEU A 609 -26.83 14.87 -5.61
N ASP A 610 -27.28 13.62 -5.82
CA ASP A 610 -27.90 13.21 -7.09
C ASP A 610 -29.12 14.09 -7.43
N THR A 611 -29.97 14.34 -6.42
CA THR A 611 -31.14 15.21 -6.57
C THR A 611 -30.75 16.64 -6.94
N GLN A 612 -29.71 17.17 -6.30
CA GLN A 612 -29.22 18.54 -6.53
C GLN A 612 -28.48 18.68 -7.87
N VAL A 613 -27.68 17.69 -8.25
CA VAL A 613 -26.96 17.61 -9.52
C VAL A 613 -27.94 17.56 -10.69
N ARG A 614 -29.05 16.81 -10.57
CA ARG A 614 -30.11 16.81 -11.58
C ARG A 614 -30.71 18.20 -11.81
N ALA A 615 -30.82 19.02 -10.76
CA ALA A 615 -31.30 20.41 -10.88
C ALA A 615 -30.30 21.34 -11.58
N LEU A 616 -29.01 20.96 -11.66
CA LEU A 616 -27.97 21.70 -12.37
C LEU A 616 -27.88 21.33 -13.85
N LEU A 617 -28.53 20.26 -14.30
CA LEU A 617 -28.53 19.88 -15.70
C LEU A 617 -29.24 20.92 -16.56
N GLY A 618 -28.67 21.22 -17.73
CA GLY A 618 -29.33 22.05 -18.73
C GLY A 618 -30.59 21.36 -19.28
N PRO A 619 -31.62 22.13 -19.66
CA PRO A 619 -32.88 21.57 -20.16
C PRO A 619 -32.69 20.70 -21.42
N ALA A 620 -31.73 21.05 -22.28
CA ALA A 620 -31.39 20.24 -23.46
C ALA A 620 -30.84 18.86 -23.07
N ARG A 621 -29.93 18.80 -22.08
CA ARG A 621 -29.35 17.54 -21.61
C ARG A 621 -30.39 16.64 -20.93
N ALA A 622 -31.26 17.24 -20.10
CA ALA A 622 -32.34 16.52 -19.46
C ALA A 622 -33.32 15.92 -20.49
N ALA A 623 -33.66 16.68 -21.54
CA ALA A 623 -34.50 16.20 -22.63
C ALA A 623 -33.84 15.05 -23.42
N GLU A 624 -32.54 15.15 -23.71
CA GLU A 624 -31.77 14.09 -24.36
C GLU A 624 -31.76 12.80 -23.53
N ILE A 625 -31.48 12.86 -22.23
CA ILE A 625 -31.52 11.69 -21.34
C ILE A 625 -32.91 11.06 -21.31
N ALA A 626 -33.97 11.87 -21.13
CA ALA A 626 -35.34 11.39 -21.11
C ALA A 626 -35.75 10.74 -22.45
N ALA A 627 -35.27 11.28 -23.57
CA ALA A 627 -35.53 10.69 -24.90
C ALA A 627 -34.81 9.34 -25.08
N VAL A 628 -33.58 9.18 -24.58
CA VAL A 628 -32.91 7.87 -24.57
C VAL A 628 -33.65 6.87 -23.70
N GLU A 629 -34.10 7.27 -22.51
CA GLU A 629 -34.87 6.39 -21.61
C GLU A 629 -36.19 5.94 -22.25
N ALA A 630 -36.87 6.84 -22.96
CA ALA A 630 -38.05 6.52 -23.75
C ALA A 630 -37.74 5.53 -24.88
N ASN A 631 -36.64 5.74 -25.60
CA ASN A 631 -36.15 4.82 -26.63
C ASN A 631 -35.86 3.42 -26.07
N LEU A 632 -35.20 3.33 -24.91
CA LEU A 632 -34.93 2.06 -24.24
C LEU A 632 -36.22 1.32 -23.87
N LYS A 633 -37.22 2.04 -23.36
CA LYS A 633 -38.53 1.47 -23.06
C LYS A 633 -39.21 0.94 -24.33
N GLN A 634 -39.23 1.73 -25.40
CA GLN A 634 -39.81 1.35 -26.69
C GLN A 634 -39.12 0.10 -27.27
N LEU A 635 -37.79 0.06 -27.27
CA LEU A 635 -37.02 -1.10 -27.73
C LEU A 635 -37.30 -2.34 -26.88
N GLY A 636 -37.41 -2.19 -25.55
CA GLY A 636 -37.75 -3.30 -24.66
C GLY A 636 -39.17 -3.84 -24.87
N GLU A 637 -40.13 -2.98 -25.19
CA GLU A 637 -41.49 -3.39 -25.58
C GLU A 637 -41.52 -4.09 -26.94
N HIS A 638 -40.84 -3.52 -27.94
CA HIS A 638 -40.73 -4.09 -29.29
C HIS A 638 -40.06 -5.46 -29.29
N LEU A 639 -38.94 -5.60 -28.56
CA LEU A 639 -38.23 -6.88 -28.42
C LEU A 639 -39.12 -7.96 -27.77
N ARG A 640 -39.89 -7.61 -26.73
CA ARG A 640 -40.83 -8.54 -26.10
C ARG A 640 -41.96 -8.94 -27.05
N ALA A 641 -42.46 -8.01 -27.85
CA ALA A 641 -43.48 -8.30 -28.87
C ALA A 641 -42.95 -9.25 -29.96
N LEU A 642 -41.74 -9.02 -30.45
CA LEU A 642 -41.08 -9.90 -31.43
C LEU A 642 -40.76 -11.29 -30.85
N HIS A 643 -40.27 -11.36 -29.61
CA HIS A 643 -40.02 -12.63 -28.91
C HIS A 643 -41.31 -13.44 -28.74
N LYS A 644 -42.42 -12.78 -28.37
CA LYS A 644 -43.74 -13.39 -28.28
C LYS A 644 -44.23 -13.90 -29.65
N ALA A 645 -44.07 -13.10 -30.71
CA ALA A 645 -44.44 -13.49 -32.07
C ALA A 645 -43.62 -14.68 -32.60
N ALA A 646 -42.37 -14.82 -32.15
CA ALA A 646 -41.49 -15.94 -32.48
C ALA A 646 -41.72 -17.21 -31.64
N GLY A 647 -42.75 -17.24 -30.77
CA GLY A 647 -43.06 -18.39 -29.92
C GLY A 647 -42.10 -18.56 -28.73
N GLY A 648 -41.40 -17.50 -28.33
CA GLY A 648 -40.45 -17.52 -27.22
C GLY A 648 -41.11 -17.71 -25.85
N LEU A 649 -40.36 -18.30 -24.92
CA LEU A 649 -40.79 -18.58 -23.54
C LEU A 649 -41.23 -17.28 -22.83
N GLN A 650 -42.42 -17.28 -22.23
CA GLN A 650 -42.92 -16.18 -21.38
C GLN A 650 -42.79 -16.60 -19.91
N LEU A 651 -42.01 -15.85 -19.15
CA LEU A 651 -42.00 -15.96 -17.68
C LEU A 651 -43.17 -15.15 -17.11
N PRO A 652 -43.85 -15.64 -16.06
CA PRO A 652 -45.02 -14.99 -15.46
C PRO A 652 -44.73 -13.62 -14.85
#